data_AF-A0A162JMS0-F1
#
_entry.id   AF-A0A162JMS0-F1
#
_cell.length_a   1.000
_cell.length_b   1.000
_cell.length_c   1.000
_cell.angle_alpha   90.00
_cell.angle_beta   90.00
_cell.angle_gamma   90.00
#
_symmetry.space_group_name_H-M   'P 1'
#
loop_
_entity.id
_entity.type
_entity.pdbx_description
1 polymer ?
#
loop_
_entity_poly.entity_id
_entity_poly.type
_entity_poly.pdbx_seq_one_letter_code
_entity_poly.pdbx_strand_id
1 'polypeptide(L)'
;MAKSVCIVGAGPAGLAVAKTLLHNAPRGDFKVTVFDAQPDVGGLWPTSEADTGRQIHPLMLANQSRHTMHFSDQAWDDLTPQLPRAWMIGQYLQRYAAKYLTGNPDFQLNLKTRVMRTDKDGDGWNVTVQSDGVDKTTHFDRLIVASGYFGDPVIPKAWKENTAIPVIHSSQYRDLQSLLGTSAKGGKILVAGGQMSGVEIAATIGTHLSNEINSPDESSIHNIEKYSIHHVSPRHPWVIPLHTTPEPKWKAPPFLPHDFSSFNKNNRPVPFTDSQGHIPEERAKMVHGRLRASLGPRQRIGSETANPEIADDSLPPYLSCSDWYCDFVRSGFITVQNGRLESLAGSTAKLADSSIQDVAAVILATGFDPEPCIGFLPEDVLTTLKYSPAHPSNLLALSFHATQHPDVPNLGFVGFYRGAFWGVIQMQARFITALWSSKGPSDTLRAKLASDRSIARTLSLRDDPRQSQFPMGDYQFLMQDFAEALSLDINSPLVVDAPNLTTNKLPLEVFAPFRFSIPNEDGQDNVNAQKLMQDAATVLKDALTTPRFVSRAVFRSLLGTWELERDLTSKLPTHPSGHFSGTAQFLLRAITKEGVQCTTKEGVMPRCQDGESYEYLYIEDGEFKTDQGFGFRATRRYVYRYDEASGAITVWFAKPDDNKRVDYFFHEIEFEDPPVGGHMHGWPAKSGHLCIDDYYNVNYNFVFDSVNLESWVCAYTVNGPQKDYTIRGTYTR
;
A
#
# COMPACT_ATOMS: atom_id res chain seq x y z
N MET A 1 -1.28 38.81 -23.37
CA MET A 1 -1.27 38.99 -21.90
C MET A 1 -1.36 37.62 -21.27
N ALA A 2 -0.70 37.41 -20.13
CA ALA A 2 -0.77 36.16 -19.37
C ALA A 2 -2.22 35.85 -18.99
N LYS A 3 -2.64 34.60 -19.16
CA LYS A 3 -3.95 34.10 -18.76
C LYS A 3 -3.95 33.74 -17.28
N SER A 4 -4.95 34.22 -16.55
CA SER A 4 -5.15 33.90 -15.14
C SER A 4 -5.80 32.52 -15.00
N VAL A 5 -5.22 31.65 -14.16
CA VAL A 5 -5.67 30.28 -13.96
C VAL A 5 -5.95 30.05 -12.47
N CYS A 6 -7.20 29.70 -12.16
CA CYS A 6 -7.57 29.21 -10.84
C CYS A 6 -7.42 27.68 -10.81
N ILE A 7 -6.73 27.17 -9.79
CA ILE A 7 -6.64 25.75 -9.49
C ILE A 7 -7.30 25.50 -8.14
N VAL A 8 -8.24 24.55 -8.10
CA VAL A 8 -8.93 24.14 -6.87
C VAL A 8 -8.24 22.89 -6.31
N GLY A 9 -7.53 23.02 -5.19
CA GLY A 9 -6.77 21.96 -4.52
C GLY A 9 -5.26 22.10 -4.66
N ALA A 10 -4.54 21.94 -3.55
CA ALA A 10 -3.08 21.95 -3.40
C ALA A 10 -2.53 20.56 -3.02
N GLY A 11 -3.23 19.50 -3.44
CA GLY A 11 -2.72 18.12 -3.42
C GLY A 11 -1.76 17.81 -4.59
N PRO A 12 -1.39 16.54 -4.81
CA PRO A 12 -0.46 16.14 -5.87
C PRO A 12 -0.83 16.71 -7.25
N ALA A 13 -2.11 16.65 -7.61
CA ALA A 13 -2.62 17.15 -8.89
C ALA A 13 -2.48 18.67 -9.06
N GLY A 14 -2.86 19.43 -8.03
CA GLY A 14 -2.80 20.88 -8.08
C GLY A 14 -1.38 21.40 -8.14
N LEU A 15 -0.47 20.81 -7.36
CA LEU A 15 0.95 21.15 -7.38
C LEU A 15 1.59 20.78 -8.72
N ALA A 16 1.29 19.59 -9.27
CA ALA A 16 1.80 19.17 -10.57
C ALA A 16 1.37 20.13 -11.68
N VAL A 17 0.08 20.45 -11.80
CA VAL A 17 -0.40 21.34 -12.88
C VAL A 17 0.02 22.80 -12.69
N ALA A 18 0.10 23.29 -11.45
CA ALA A 18 0.68 24.61 -11.19
C ALA A 18 2.13 24.68 -11.68
N LYS A 19 2.95 23.66 -11.35
CA LYS A 19 4.34 23.57 -11.81
C LYS A 19 4.39 23.52 -13.33
N THR A 20 3.62 22.64 -13.95
CA THR A 20 3.67 22.45 -15.40
C THR A 20 3.25 23.71 -16.16
N LEU A 21 2.21 24.42 -15.72
CA LEU A 21 1.80 25.69 -16.34
C LEU A 21 2.90 26.77 -16.24
N LEU A 22 3.60 26.85 -15.11
CA LEU A 22 4.60 27.91 -14.88
C LEU A 22 5.98 27.60 -15.50
N HIS A 23 6.33 26.32 -15.63
CA HIS A 23 7.67 25.89 -16.05
C HIS A 23 7.71 25.28 -17.46
N ASN A 24 6.64 24.62 -17.91
CA ASN A 24 6.65 23.90 -19.19
C ASN A 24 5.94 24.69 -20.31
N ALA A 25 5.13 25.69 -19.98
CA ALA A 25 4.56 26.62 -20.96
C ALA A 25 5.56 27.73 -21.33
N PRO A 26 5.39 28.40 -22.49
CA PRO A 26 6.06 29.66 -22.77
C PRO A 26 5.95 30.65 -21.61
N ARG A 27 7.08 31.28 -21.27
CA ARG A 27 7.16 32.23 -20.15
C ARG A 27 6.14 33.37 -20.33
N GLY A 28 5.33 33.59 -19.29
CA GLY A 28 4.30 34.62 -19.30
C GLY A 28 2.98 34.20 -19.97
N ASP A 29 2.81 32.92 -20.33
CA ASP A 29 1.51 32.39 -20.77
C ASP A 29 0.48 32.43 -19.62
N PHE A 30 0.91 32.14 -18.39
CA PHE A 30 -0.01 31.92 -17.27
C PHE A 30 0.39 32.65 -15.98
N LYS A 31 -0.64 33.06 -15.24
CA LYS A 31 -0.57 33.43 -13.81
C LYS A 31 -1.45 32.47 -13.03
N VAL A 32 -0.90 31.80 -12.03
CA VAL A 32 -1.54 30.66 -11.38
C VAL A 32 -1.89 31.00 -9.95
N THR A 33 -3.16 30.78 -9.58
CA THR A 33 -3.64 30.88 -8.20
C THR A 33 -4.22 29.55 -7.76
N VAL A 34 -3.67 28.96 -6.71
CA VAL A 34 -4.16 27.73 -6.09
C VAL A 34 -4.93 28.08 -4.81
N PHE A 35 -6.13 27.51 -4.65
CA PHE A 35 -6.91 27.58 -3.42
C PHE A 35 -7.06 26.18 -2.82
N ASP A 36 -6.79 26.03 -1.52
CA ASP A 36 -7.05 24.79 -0.79
C ASP A 36 -7.70 25.10 0.57
N ALA A 37 -8.67 24.27 0.96
CA ALA A 37 -9.36 24.36 2.24
C ALA A 37 -8.49 23.90 3.42
N GLN A 38 -7.46 23.09 3.17
CA GLN A 38 -6.54 22.58 4.17
C GLN A 38 -5.53 23.64 4.63
N PRO A 39 -4.98 23.52 5.85
CA PRO A 39 -4.01 24.48 6.38
C PRO A 39 -2.61 24.37 5.76
N ASP A 40 -2.36 23.33 4.95
CA ASP A 40 -1.07 23.04 4.33
C ASP A 40 -1.27 22.24 3.03
N VAL A 41 -0.26 22.23 2.18
CA VAL A 41 -0.24 21.44 0.93
C VAL A 41 -0.31 19.93 1.22
N GLY A 42 -0.51 19.13 0.17
CA GLY A 42 -0.52 17.66 0.27
C GLY A 42 -1.91 17.03 0.07
N GLY A 43 -2.98 17.82 0.16
CA GLY A 43 -4.35 17.37 -0.03
C GLY A 43 -4.75 16.34 1.03
N LEU A 44 -4.90 15.08 0.63
CA LEU A 44 -5.22 13.97 1.54
C LEU A 44 -4.02 13.46 2.34
N TRP A 45 -2.79 13.76 1.91
CA TRP A 45 -1.56 13.29 2.54
C TRP A 45 -1.14 14.21 3.69
N PRO A 46 -1.00 13.70 4.92
CA PRO A 46 -0.50 14.48 6.05
C PRO A 46 0.94 14.92 5.82
N THR A 47 1.35 16.05 6.40
CA THR A 47 2.72 16.59 6.23
C THR A 47 3.63 16.37 7.43
N SER A 48 3.11 15.77 8.50
CA SER A 48 3.88 15.35 9.67
C SER A 48 3.21 14.16 10.37
N GLU A 49 3.94 13.48 11.25
CA GLU A 49 3.39 12.38 12.06
C GLU A 49 2.22 12.83 12.96
N ALA A 50 2.23 14.10 13.38
CA ALA A 50 1.21 14.67 14.24
C ALA A 50 -0.02 15.20 13.48
N ASP A 51 0.03 15.22 12.14
CA ASP A 51 -1.07 15.70 11.29
C ASP A 51 -2.20 14.65 11.21
N THR A 52 -2.99 14.60 12.29
CA THR A 52 -4.11 13.68 12.46
C THR A 52 -5.44 14.24 11.92
N GLY A 53 -5.44 15.48 11.42
CA GLY A 53 -6.64 16.18 10.93
C GLY A 53 -7.10 15.81 9.52
N ARG A 54 -6.28 15.05 8.78
CA ARG A 54 -6.59 14.62 7.40
C ARG A 54 -7.30 13.28 7.34
N GLN A 55 -7.76 12.92 6.13
CA GLN A 55 -8.49 11.68 5.86
C GLN A 55 -7.60 10.42 5.99
N ILE A 56 -6.29 10.55 5.72
CA ILE A 56 -5.33 9.45 5.85
C ILE A 56 -4.65 9.49 7.22
N HIS A 57 -4.49 8.31 7.82
CA HIS A 57 -3.69 8.14 9.02
C HIS A 57 -2.21 8.42 8.72
N PRO A 58 -1.50 9.27 9.50
CA PRO A 58 -0.14 9.70 9.18
C PRO A 58 0.87 8.56 9.07
N LEU A 59 0.70 7.50 9.86
CA LEU A 59 1.58 6.33 9.86
C LEU A 59 1.19 5.24 8.83
N MET A 60 0.13 5.43 8.04
CA MET A 60 -0.26 4.46 7.02
C MET A 60 0.81 4.35 5.94
N LEU A 61 1.13 3.13 5.50
CA LEU A 61 2.04 2.89 4.39
C LEU A 61 1.37 3.18 3.04
N ALA A 62 2.17 3.68 2.10
CA ALA A 62 1.81 3.62 0.70
C ALA A 62 1.69 2.16 0.25
N ASN A 63 0.69 1.89 -0.58
CA ASN A 63 0.59 0.62 -1.30
C ASN A 63 1.43 0.62 -2.60
N GLN A 64 2.24 1.64 -2.86
CA GLN A 64 3.17 1.70 -3.98
C GLN A 64 4.55 2.10 -3.46
N SER A 65 5.60 1.61 -4.10
CA SER A 65 6.95 1.97 -3.72
C SER A 65 7.31 3.37 -4.18
N ARG A 66 8.34 3.94 -3.54
CA ARG A 66 8.96 5.20 -3.95
C ARG A 66 9.44 5.20 -5.41
N HIS A 67 9.60 4.03 -6.02
CA HIS A 67 10.07 3.87 -7.42
C HIS A 67 8.96 4.01 -8.47
N THR A 68 7.69 4.00 -8.08
CA THR A 68 6.56 4.20 -9.01
C THR A 68 5.64 5.34 -8.58
N MET A 69 5.65 5.69 -7.29
CA MET A 69 4.92 6.83 -6.73
C MET A 69 5.83 8.06 -6.63
N HIS A 70 6.04 8.75 -7.75
CA HIS A 70 6.80 10.00 -7.81
C HIS A 70 6.44 10.80 -9.07
N PHE A 71 6.86 12.06 -9.14
CA PHE A 71 6.92 12.82 -10.39
C PHE A 71 8.28 12.61 -11.07
N SER A 72 8.34 12.71 -12.40
CA SER A 72 9.58 12.46 -13.16
C SER A 72 10.74 13.41 -12.81
N ASP A 73 10.42 14.57 -12.26
CA ASP A 73 11.30 15.71 -12.00
C ASP A 73 11.67 15.88 -10.51
N GLN A 74 11.24 14.96 -9.64
CA GLN A 74 11.52 15.02 -8.21
C GLN A 74 11.82 13.62 -7.66
N ALA A 75 13.09 13.38 -7.34
CA ALA A 75 13.51 12.16 -6.68
C ALA A 75 13.14 12.15 -5.20
N TRP A 76 13.02 10.94 -4.64
CA TRP A 76 12.95 10.74 -3.20
C TRP A 76 14.30 10.97 -2.53
N ASP A 77 14.27 11.22 -1.22
CA ASP A 77 15.49 11.31 -0.42
C ASP A 77 16.06 9.89 -0.23
N ASP A 78 17.38 9.75 -0.23
CA ASP A 78 18.05 8.44 -0.28
C ASP A 78 17.61 7.50 0.85
N LEU A 79 17.38 8.08 2.03
CA LEU A 79 16.99 7.39 3.26
C LEU A 79 15.48 7.16 3.41
N THR A 80 14.67 7.51 2.41
CA THR A 80 13.23 7.21 2.42
C THR A 80 13.02 5.69 2.34
N PRO A 81 12.15 5.06 3.17
CA PRO A 81 11.83 3.64 3.05
C PRO A 81 11.31 3.26 1.66
N GLN A 82 11.32 1.96 1.33
CA GLN A 82 10.83 1.50 0.02
C GLN A 82 9.34 1.83 -0.17
N LEU A 83 8.57 1.68 0.91
CA LEU A 83 7.15 2.00 1.01
C LEU A 83 7.03 3.19 1.97
N PRO A 84 6.92 4.44 1.48
CA PRO A 84 6.88 5.61 2.35
C PRO A 84 5.59 5.64 3.19
N ARG A 85 5.68 6.17 4.41
CA ARG A 85 4.50 6.49 5.22
C ARG A 85 3.80 7.72 4.68
N ALA A 86 2.50 7.85 4.97
CA ALA A 86 1.66 8.92 4.47
C ALA A 86 2.21 10.33 4.76
N TRP A 87 2.80 10.52 5.95
CA TRP A 87 3.41 11.81 6.31
C TRP A 87 4.64 12.15 5.45
N MET A 88 5.43 11.15 5.04
CA MET A 88 6.60 11.33 4.18
C MET A 88 6.20 11.75 2.77
N ILE A 89 5.03 11.29 2.31
CA ILE A 89 4.45 11.68 1.03
C ILE A 89 4.00 13.15 1.07
N GLY A 90 3.41 13.62 2.17
CA GLY A 90 3.14 15.04 2.34
C GLY A 90 4.41 15.90 2.36
N GLN A 91 5.47 15.43 3.02
CA GLN A 91 6.77 16.12 2.98
C GLN A 91 7.39 16.15 1.57
N TYR A 92 7.27 15.07 0.80
CA TYR A 92 7.66 15.07 -0.62
C TYR A 92 6.95 16.19 -1.38
N LEU A 93 5.64 16.36 -1.17
CA LEU A 93 4.84 17.39 -1.82
C LEU A 93 5.19 18.81 -1.34
N GLN A 94 5.52 18.99 -0.06
CA GLN A 94 6.07 20.25 0.45
C GLN A 94 7.41 20.60 -0.23
N ARG A 95 8.33 19.64 -0.36
CA ARG A 95 9.60 19.85 -1.09
C ARG A 95 9.35 20.18 -2.56
N TYR A 96 8.38 19.51 -3.20
CA TYR A 96 8.00 19.80 -4.58
C TYR A 96 7.49 21.24 -4.75
N ALA A 97 6.56 21.68 -3.88
CA ALA A 97 6.05 23.05 -3.89
C ALA A 97 7.17 24.08 -3.62
N ALA A 98 8.04 23.80 -2.64
CA ALA A 98 9.16 24.67 -2.31
C ALA A 98 10.16 24.82 -3.47
N LYS A 99 10.45 23.73 -4.20
CA LYS A 99 11.39 23.72 -5.32
C LYS A 99 10.86 24.49 -6.54
N TYR A 100 9.58 24.34 -6.87
CA TYR A 100 9.05 24.80 -8.15
C TYR A 100 8.13 26.02 -8.07
N LEU A 101 7.44 26.23 -6.95
CA LEU A 101 6.34 27.21 -6.87
C LEU A 101 6.69 28.37 -5.95
N THR A 102 7.27 28.08 -4.78
CA THR A 102 7.64 29.09 -3.80
C THR A 102 8.62 30.10 -4.41
N GLY A 103 8.30 31.40 -4.31
CA GLY A 103 9.10 32.49 -4.84
C GLY A 103 8.88 32.82 -6.32
N ASN A 104 8.06 32.05 -7.05
CA ASN A 104 7.68 32.40 -8.42
C ASN A 104 6.70 33.60 -8.42
N PRO A 105 6.98 34.71 -9.13
CA PRO A 105 6.15 35.92 -9.10
C PRO A 105 4.77 35.75 -9.75
N ASP A 106 4.60 34.73 -10.60
CA ASP A 106 3.34 34.42 -11.28
C ASP A 106 2.54 33.31 -10.56
N PHE A 107 2.95 32.94 -9.34
CA PHE A 107 2.30 31.93 -8.51
C PHE A 107 1.74 32.53 -7.22
N GLN A 108 0.51 32.14 -6.87
CA GLN A 108 -0.10 32.43 -5.58
C GLN A 108 -0.72 31.17 -4.99
N LEU A 109 -0.43 30.89 -3.73
CA LEU A 109 -1.04 29.82 -2.95
C LEU A 109 -1.87 30.42 -1.81
N ASN A 110 -3.14 30.04 -1.72
CA ASN A 110 -4.05 30.45 -0.66
C ASN A 110 -4.58 29.19 0.05
N LEU A 111 -4.05 28.92 1.24
CA LEU A 111 -4.46 27.83 2.12
C LEU A 111 -5.59 28.29 3.04
N LYS A 112 -6.27 27.35 3.71
CA LYS A 112 -7.48 27.61 4.53
C LYS A 112 -8.55 28.42 3.78
N THR A 113 -8.56 28.32 2.45
CA THR A 113 -9.39 29.10 1.56
C THR A 113 -10.18 28.15 0.67
N ARG A 114 -11.45 27.94 0.99
CA ARG A 114 -12.32 27.00 0.27
C ARG A 114 -12.97 27.68 -0.92
N VAL A 115 -12.93 27.04 -2.09
CA VAL A 115 -13.77 27.43 -3.23
C VAL A 115 -15.20 26.98 -2.95
N MET A 116 -16.13 27.94 -2.87
CA MET A 116 -17.53 27.68 -2.53
C MET A 116 -18.41 27.56 -3.76
N ARG A 117 -18.17 28.42 -4.75
CA ARG A 117 -18.95 28.47 -6.00
C ARG A 117 -18.11 29.03 -7.12
N THR A 118 -18.35 28.55 -8.33
CA THR A 118 -17.88 29.18 -9.57
C THR A 118 -19.07 29.52 -10.45
N ASP A 119 -18.95 30.58 -11.22
CA ASP A 119 -19.95 31.04 -12.18
C ASP A 119 -19.27 31.30 -13.52
N LYS A 120 -19.90 30.93 -14.63
CA LYS A 120 -19.42 31.27 -15.98
C LYS A 120 -19.57 32.77 -16.24
N ASP A 121 -18.54 33.38 -16.78
CA ASP A 121 -18.53 34.80 -17.16
C ASP A 121 -17.82 35.00 -18.49
N GLY A 122 -18.61 34.96 -19.58
CA GLY A 122 -18.08 34.91 -20.95
C GLY A 122 -17.11 33.74 -21.14
N ASP A 123 -15.88 34.07 -21.57
CA ASP A 123 -14.79 33.10 -21.75
C ASP A 123 -13.98 32.82 -20.47
N GLY A 124 -14.44 33.29 -19.31
CA GLY A 124 -13.80 33.14 -18.01
C GLY A 124 -14.71 32.56 -16.92
N TRP A 125 -14.26 32.73 -15.67
CA TRP A 125 -14.87 32.18 -14.46
C TRP A 125 -14.80 33.18 -13.33
N ASN A 126 -15.94 33.45 -12.70
CA ASN A 126 -15.98 34.11 -11.40
C ASN A 126 -15.89 33.04 -10.31
N VAL A 127 -14.82 33.06 -9.52
CA VAL A 127 -14.57 32.09 -8.46
C VAL A 127 -14.80 32.76 -7.11
N THR A 128 -15.77 32.26 -6.36
CA THR A 128 -16.07 32.71 -5.00
C THR A 128 -15.40 31.78 -3.99
N VAL A 129 -14.53 32.34 -3.18
CA VAL A 129 -13.78 31.64 -2.14
C VAL A 129 -14.18 32.16 -0.76
N GLN A 130 -14.11 31.28 0.24
CA GLN A 130 -14.32 31.62 1.64
C GLN A 130 -13.03 31.41 2.43
N SER A 131 -12.61 32.43 3.16
CA SER A 131 -11.52 32.40 4.15
C SER A 131 -11.97 33.16 5.39
N ASP A 132 -11.79 32.57 6.57
CA ASP A 132 -12.17 33.19 7.86
C ASP A 132 -13.62 33.72 7.90
N GLY A 133 -14.55 33.01 7.24
CA GLY A 133 -15.96 33.38 7.16
C GLY A 133 -16.28 34.56 6.22
N VAL A 134 -15.29 35.06 5.48
CA VAL A 134 -15.44 36.13 4.49
C VAL A 134 -15.39 35.55 3.09
N ASP A 135 -16.42 35.85 2.30
CA ASP A 135 -16.50 35.46 0.90
C ASP A 135 -15.86 36.54 0.02
N LYS A 136 -15.06 36.11 -0.96
CA LYS A 136 -14.45 36.97 -1.98
C LYS A 136 -14.59 36.33 -3.35
N THR A 137 -15.05 37.12 -4.32
CA THR A 137 -15.13 36.70 -5.72
C THR A 137 -13.98 37.30 -6.52
N THR A 138 -13.31 36.48 -7.33
CA THR A 138 -12.23 36.91 -8.24
C THR A 138 -12.44 36.27 -9.60
N HIS A 139 -12.21 37.03 -10.67
CA HIS A 139 -12.32 36.55 -12.05
C HIS A 139 -11.02 35.85 -12.50
N PHE A 140 -11.17 34.75 -13.24
CA PHE A 140 -10.07 33.99 -13.86
C PHE A 140 -10.41 33.60 -15.30
N ASP A 141 -9.42 33.58 -16.19
CA ASP A 141 -9.61 33.14 -17.58
C ASP A 141 -9.86 31.63 -17.67
N ARG A 142 -9.22 30.84 -16.79
CA ARG A 142 -9.28 29.37 -16.79
C ARG A 142 -9.50 28.83 -15.38
N LEU A 143 -10.18 27.69 -15.29
CA LEU A 143 -10.42 26.96 -14.05
C LEU A 143 -9.90 25.52 -14.20
N ILE A 144 -9.14 25.04 -13.22
CA ILE A 144 -8.72 23.64 -13.12
C ILE A 144 -9.25 23.04 -11.82
N VAL A 145 -9.96 21.93 -11.95
CA VAL A 145 -10.38 21.09 -10.83
C VAL A 145 -9.27 20.10 -10.52
N ALA A 146 -8.62 20.28 -9.38
CA ALA A 146 -7.58 19.39 -8.83
C ALA A 146 -7.90 18.99 -7.37
N SER A 147 -9.19 19.00 -7.02
CA SER A 147 -9.75 18.77 -5.67
C SER A 147 -9.71 17.31 -5.22
N GLY A 148 -9.22 16.41 -6.08
CA GLY A 148 -9.21 14.97 -5.85
C GLY A 148 -10.58 14.32 -6.06
N TYR A 149 -10.66 13.03 -5.77
CA TYR A 149 -11.86 12.21 -5.98
C TYR A 149 -12.49 11.71 -4.67
N PHE A 150 -11.77 11.80 -3.56
CA PHE A 150 -12.21 11.31 -2.25
C PHE A 150 -12.75 12.48 -1.42
N GLY A 151 -14.00 12.86 -1.67
CA GLY A 151 -14.69 13.92 -0.97
C GLY A 151 -15.14 13.48 0.43
N ASP A 152 -16.44 13.50 0.69
CA ASP A 152 -16.97 13.21 2.02
C ASP A 152 -17.06 11.70 2.29
N PRO A 153 -16.74 11.22 3.51
CA PRO A 153 -16.95 9.83 3.89
C PRO A 153 -18.41 9.38 3.73
N VAL A 154 -18.64 8.26 3.04
CA VAL A 154 -19.99 7.71 2.84
C VAL A 154 -20.41 6.98 4.12
N ILE A 155 -21.20 7.64 4.95
CA ILE A 155 -21.76 7.07 6.18
C ILE A 155 -23.28 7.16 6.12
N PRO A 156 -24.03 6.05 6.05
CA PRO A 156 -25.48 6.07 6.06
C PRO A 156 -26.03 6.82 7.29
N LYS A 157 -26.91 7.79 7.07
CA LYS A 157 -27.45 8.66 8.13
C LYS A 157 -28.04 7.86 9.29
N ALA A 158 -28.79 6.80 8.98
CA ALA A 158 -29.42 5.91 9.95
C ALA A 158 -28.42 5.24 10.93
N TRP A 159 -27.13 5.18 10.59
CA TRP A 159 -26.11 4.52 11.43
C TRP A 159 -25.31 5.51 12.28
N LYS A 160 -25.31 6.81 11.91
CA LYS A 160 -24.66 7.87 12.72
C LYS A 160 -25.35 8.09 14.06
N GLU A 161 -26.64 7.76 14.14
CA GLU A 161 -27.49 8.01 15.31
C GLU A 161 -27.49 6.86 16.33
N ASN A 162 -26.80 5.74 16.05
CA ASN A 162 -26.69 4.65 17.03
C ASN A 162 -25.75 5.05 18.17
N THR A 163 -26.30 5.24 19.37
CA THR A 163 -25.54 5.64 20.56
C THR A 163 -25.09 4.45 21.41
N ALA A 164 -25.52 3.23 21.10
CA ALA A 164 -25.19 2.04 21.89
C ALA A 164 -23.75 1.59 21.70
N ILE A 165 -23.19 1.81 20.51
CA ILE A 165 -21.83 1.45 20.13
C ILE A 165 -21.21 2.53 19.23
N PRO A 166 -19.89 2.73 19.27
CA PRO A 166 -19.19 3.63 18.35
C PRO A 166 -19.31 3.14 16.90
N VAL A 167 -19.70 4.05 16.01
CA VAL A 167 -19.75 3.84 14.56
C VAL A 167 -18.92 4.93 13.90
N ILE A 168 -17.81 4.55 13.27
CA ILE A 168 -16.90 5.48 12.59
C ILE A 168 -16.65 5.07 11.14
N HIS A 169 -16.26 6.00 10.29
CA HIS A 169 -15.69 5.68 9.00
C HIS A 169 -14.21 5.30 9.14
N SER A 170 -13.68 4.47 8.23
CA SER A 170 -12.28 4.02 8.26
C SER A 170 -11.27 5.17 8.31
N SER A 171 -11.58 6.31 7.69
CA SER A 171 -10.73 7.52 7.72
C SER A 171 -10.61 8.18 9.09
N GLN A 172 -11.47 7.83 10.05
CA GLN A 172 -11.50 8.41 11.39
C GLN A 172 -10.76 7.55 12.43
N TYR A 173 -10.46 6.28 12.12
CA TYR A 173 -9.74 5.41 13.05
C TYR A 173 -8.32 5.93 13.28
N ARG A 174 -7.87 5.89 14.53
CA ARG A 174 -6.51 6.26 14.96
C ARG A 174 -5.91 5.16 15.82
N ASP A 175 -6.61 4.78 16.87
CA ASP A 175 -6.16 3.75 17.81
C ASP A 175 -7.35 3.05 18.46
N LEU A 176 -7.05 2.00 19.24
CA LEU A 176 -8.08 1.23 19.94
C LEU A 176 -8.71 2.01 21.10
N GLN A 177 -7.95 2.88 21.76
CA GLN A 177 -8.41 3.63 22.94
C GLN A 177 -9.51 4.63 22.56
N SER A 178 -9.32 5.36 21.47
CA SER A 178 -10.30 6.29 20.89
C SER A 178 -11.50 5.57 20.27
N LEU A 179 -11.32 4.34 19.79
CA LEU A 179 -12.40 3.52 19.24
C LEU A 179 -13.28 2.89 20.33
N LEU A 180 -12.67 2.21 21.32
CA LEU A 180 -13.37 1.37 22.30
C LEU A 180 -13.66 2.11 23.62
N GLY A 181 -13.00 3.25 23.86
CA GLY A 181 -13.16 4.05 25.07
C GLY A 181 -12.82 3.27 26.33
N THR A 182 -13.68 3.38 27.35
CA THR A 182 -13.53 2.67 28.64
C THR A 182 -14.39 1.39 28.72
N SER A 183 -14.89 0.90 27.58
CA SER A 183 -15.72 -0.30 27.55
C SER A 183 -14.93 -1.52 28.04
N ALA A 184 -15.44 -2.17 29.08
CA ALA A 184 -14.80 -3.35 29.68
C ALA A 184 -15.46 -4.68 29.28
N LYS A 185 -16.39 -4.69 28.31
CA LYS A 185 -17.20 -5.90 28.04
C LYS A 185 -16.55 -6.88 27.04
N GLY A 186 -15.55 -6.45 26.26
CA GLY A 186 -15.12 -7.19 25.07
C GLY A 186 -16.15 -7.11 23.94
N GLY A 187 -15.99 -7.92 22.90
CA GLY A 187 -16.95 -8.03 21.80
C GLY A 187 -16.32 -7.98 20.41
N LYS A 188 -17.16 -7.79 19.40
CA LYS A 188 -16.74 -7.85 17.99
C LYS A 188 -16.55 -6.45 17.42
N ILE A 189 -15.36 -6.15 16.91
CA ILE A 189 -15.10 -4.96 16.09
C ILE A 189 -15.49 -5.31 14.66
N LEU A 190 -16.63 -4.78 14.21
CA LEU A 190 -17.15 -5.03 12.88
C LEU A 190 -16.55 -4.07 11.86
N VAL A 191 -15.87 -4.60 10.85
CA VAL A 191 -15.43 -3.83 9.67
C VAL A 191 -16.39 -4.14 8.52
N ALA A 192 -16.97 -3.12 7.88
CA ALA A 192 -17.91 -3.28 6.79
C ALA A 192 -17.39 -2.67 5.48
N GLY A 193 -17.25 -3.51 4.44
CA GLY A 193 -16.77 -3.17 3.10
C GLY A 193 -15.40 -3.78 2.81
N GLY A 194 -15.24 -4.49 1.69
CA GLY A 194 -14.04 -5.28 1.41
C GLY A 194 -13.14 -4.76 0.28
N GLN A 195 -13.03 -3.45 0.12
CA GLN A 195 -12.00 -2.87 -0.77
C GLN A 195 -10.72 -2.53 0.01
N MET A 196 -9.80 -1.79 -0.61
CA MET A 196 -8.49 -1.37 -0.05
C MET A 196 -8.57 -0.97 1.42
N SER A 197 -9.42 0.00 1.76
CA SER A 197 -9.53 0.51 3.14
C SER A 197 -10.08 -0.52 4.12
N GLY A 198 -10.97 -1.42 3.70
CA GLY A 198 -11.59 -2.41 4.59
C GLY A 198 -10.63 -3.52 5.00
N VAL A 199 -9.88 -4.04 4.03
CA VAL A 199 -8.81 -5.00 4.27
C VAL A 199 -7.72 -4.38 5.14
N GLU A 200 -7.25 -3.18 4.79
CA GLU A 200 -6.12 -2.58 5.50
C GLU A 200 -6.50 -2.11 6.91
N ILE A 201 -7.72 -1.60 7.12
CA ILE A 201 -8.15 -1.20 8.46
C ILE A 201 -8.38 -2.41 9.36
N ALA A 202 -8.93 -3.50 8.83
CA ALA A 202 -9.05 -4.76 9.57
C ALA A 202 -7.67 -5.30 9.97
N ALA A 203 -6.70 -5.25 9.06
CA ALA A 203 -5.32 -5.63 9.36
C ALA A 203 -4.66 -4.73 10.41
N THR A 204 -4.83 -3.42 10.31
CA THR A 204 -4.28 -2.43 11.26
C THR A 204 -4.87 -2.60 12.67
N ILE A 205 -6.16 -2.85 12.78
CA ILE A 205 -6.77 -3.18 14.08
C ILE A 205 -6.23 -4.50 14.60
N GLY A 206 -5.99 -5.47 13.70
CA GLY A 206 -5.31 -6.72 14.01
C GLY A 206 -3.93 -6.50 14.63
N THR A 207 -3.10 -5.64 14.03
CA THR A 207 -1.78 -5.31 14.59
C THR A 207 -1.88 -4.63 15.96
N HIS A 208 -2.84 -3.71 16.13
CA HIS A 208 -3.04 -3.00 17.41
C HIS A 208 -3.52 -3.94 18.52
N LEU A 209 -4.54 -4.78 18.25
CA LEU A 209 -5.04 -5.74 19.23
C LEU A 209 -3.96 -6.77 19.58
N SER A 210 -3.24 -7.29 18.56
CA SER A 210 -2.13 -8.22 18.78
C SER A 210 -1.04 -7.59 19.66
N ASN A 211 -0.72 -6.32 19.46
CA ASN A 211 0.21 -5.59 20.31
C ASN A 211 -0.28 -5.51 21.76
N GLU A 212 -1.50 -5.03 22.00
CA GLU A 212 -2.03 -4.87 23.36
C GLU A 212 -2.10 -6.20 24.14
N ILE A 213 -2.37 -7.31 23.46
CA ILE A 213 -2.42 -8.66 24.08
C ILE A 213 -1.01 -9.17 24.41
N ASN A 214 -0.05 -8.95 23.51
CA ASN A 214 1.27 -9.60 23.56
C ASN A 214 2.41 -8.71 24.08
N SER A 215 2.12 -7.43 24.34
CA SER A 215 3.02 -6.50 25.02
C SER A 215 3.40 -7.02 26.42
N PRO A 216 4.66 -6.80 26.88
CA PRO A 216 5.05 -7.05 28.27
C PRO A 216 4.38 -6.08 29.25
N ASP A 217 3.96 -4.90 28.78
CA ASP A 217 3.25 -3.91 29.60
C ASP A 217 1.74 -4.20 29.59
N GLU A 218 1.07 -3.96 30.72
CA GLU A 218 -0.38 -4.18 30.85
C GLU A 218 -1.17 -3.24 29.94
N SER A 219 -2.17 -3.78 29.23
CA SER A 219 -3.04 -2.97 28.37
C SER A 219 -3.89 -2.03 29.21
N SER A 220 -4.00 -0.77 28.75
CA SER A 220 -4.96 0.19 29.32
C SER A 220 -6.42 -0.13 28.97
N ILE A 221 -6.63 -1.02 28.00
CA ILE A 221 -7.95 -1.45 27.53
C ILE A 221 -8.37 -2.71 28.28
N HIS A 222 -9.48 -2.61 29.01
CA HIS A 222 -9.96 -3.68 29.86
C HIS A 222 -10.48 -4.87 29.04
N ASN A 223 -10.13 -6.08 29.47
CA ASN A 223 -10.50 -7.34 28.81
C ASN A 223 -10.12 -7.35 27.31
N ILE A 224 -8.93 -6.84 26.98
CA ILE A 224 -8.46 -6.73 25.60
C ILE A 224 -8.50 -8.06 24.85
N GLU A 225 -8.26 -9.17 25.55
CA GLU A 225 -8.29 -10.54 25.05
C GLU A 225 -9.69 -11.02 24.61
N LYS A 226 -10.75 -10.29 25.00
CA LYS A 226 -12.14 -10.59 24.63
C LYS A 226 -12.62 -9.84 23.38
N TYR A 227 -11.76 -9.02 22.77
CA TYR A 227 -12.07 -8.37 21.51
C TYR A 227 -11.65 -9.24 20.32
N SER A 228 -12.47 -9.26 19.28
CA SER A 228 -12.21 -9.96 18.02
C SER A 228 -12.64 -9.10 16.84
N ILE A 229 -12.08 -9.36 15.66
CA ILE A 229 -12.42 -8.62 14.44
C ILE A 229 -13.36 -9.47 13.60
N HIS A 230 -14.43 -8.85 13.12
CA HIS A 230 -15.34 -9.44 12.15
C HIS A 230 -15.37 -8.57 10.90
N HIS A 231 -14.87 -9.05 9.77
CA HIS A 231 -14.86 -8.32 8.51
C HIS A 231 -15.97 -8.84 7.60
N VAL A 232 -16.89 -7.94 7.24
CA VAL A 232 -18.04 -8.24 6.40
C VAL A 232 -17.91 -7.50 5.07
N SER A 233 -17.96 -8.26 3.98
CA SER A 233 -18.01 -7.71 2.63
C SER A 233 -18.90 -8.55 1.72
N PRO A 234 -19.64 -7.97 0.76
CA PRO A 234 -20.34 -8.74 -0.25
C PRO A 234 -19.39 -9.54 -1.15
N ARG A 235 -18.15 -9.06 -1.28
CA ARG A 235 -17.11 -9.67 -2.10
C ARG A 235 -15.73 -9.44 -1.50
N HIS A 236 -14.96 -10.50 -1.35
CA HIS A 236 -13.60 -10.42 -0.81
C HIS A 236 -12.58 -10.27 -1.94
N PRO A 237 -11.56 -9.42 -1.77
CA PRO A 237 -10.55 -9.17 -2.80
C PRO A 237 -9.41 -10.17 -2.73
N TRP A 238 -8.63 -10.27 -3.81
CA TRP A 238 -7.27 -10.78 -3.74
C TRP A 238 -6.41 -9.80 -2.95
N VAL A 239 -5.63 -10.30 -1.99
CA VAL A 239 -4.81 -9.46 -1.12
C VAL A 239 -3.33 -9.62 -1.48
N ILE A 240 -2.77 -8.57 -2.07
CA ILE A 240 -1.39 -8.51 -2.55
C ILE A 240 -0.49 -8.01 -1.40
N PRO A 241 0.51 -8.79 -0.95
CA PRO A 241 1.51 -8.29 -0.02
C PRO A 241 2.31 -7.13 -0.63
N LEU A 242 2.86 -6.24 0.20
CA LEU A 242 3.60 -5.07 -0.28
C LEU A 242 4.90 -5.45 -1.01
N HIS A 243 5.45 -6.63 -0.69
CA HIS A 243 6.55 -7.26 -1.42
C HIS A 243 6.10 -8.59 -2.01
N THR A 244 6.31 -8.76 -3.32
CA THR A 244 5.97 -9.99 -4.04
C THR A 244 7.19 -10.55 -4.77
N THR A 245 6.99 -11.67 -5.45
CA THR A 245 8.02 -12.27 -6.29
C THR A 245 7.59 -12.30 -7.77
N PRO A 246 8.50 -12.02 -8.71
CA PRO A 246 8.27 -12.26 -10.14
C PRO A 246 8.43 -13.74 -10.52
N GLU A 247 8.93 -14.58 -9.61
CA GLU A 247 9.22 -16.01 -9.82
C GLU A 247 8.45 -16.90 -8.82
N PRO A 248 7.11 -16.88 -8.82
CA PRO A 248 6.31 -17.52 -7.77
C PRO A 248 6.41 -19.05 -7.72
N LYS A 249 6.99 -19.69 -8.75
CA LYS A 249 7.20 -21.14 -8.80
C LYS A 249 8.47 -21.59 -8.07
N TRP A 250 9.35 -20.66 -7.72
CA TRP A 250 10.61 -20.95 -7.05
C TRP A 250 10.39 -21.19 -5.55
N LYS A 251 11.14 -22.13 -4.98
CA LYS A 251 11.16 -22.41 -3.54
C LYS A 251 12.06 -21.44 -2.77
N ALA A 252 13.03 -20.84 -3.46
CA ALA A 252 13.81 -19.68 -3.02
C ALA A 252 13.60 -18.49 -3.97
N PRO A 253 12.41 -17.86 -4.00
CA PRO A 253 12.11 -16.77 -4.92
C PRO A 253 12.79 -15.46 -4.49
N PRO A 254 13.23 -14.59 -5.43
CA PRO A 254 13.58 -13.21 -5.12
C PRO A 254 12.33 -12.41 -4.76
N PHE A 255 12.49 -11.38 -3.94
CA PHE A 255 11.40 -10.49 -3.52
C PHE A 255 11.73 -9.03 -3.81
N LEU A 256 10.69 -8.26 -4.11
CA LEU A 256 10.77 -6.82 -4.32
C LEU A 256 9.40 -6.17 -4.13
N PRO A 257 9.31 -4.83 -4.02
CA PRO A 257 8.02 -4.15 -3.97
C PRO A 257 7.10 -4.57 -5.13
N HIS A 258 5.83 -4.82 -4.83
CA HIS A 258 4.91 -5.50 -5.76
C HIS A 258 4.64 -4.73 -7.07
N ASP A 259 4.81 -3.42 -7.02
CA ASP A 259 4.58 -2.51 -8.13
C ASP A 259 5.62 -2.66 -9.25
N PHE A 260 6.83 -3.14 -8.97
CA PHE A 260 7.80 -3.51 -10.01
C PHE A 260 7.28 -4.63 -10.92
N SER A 261 6.69 -5.66 -10.32
CA SER A 261 6.09 -6.77 -11.08
C SER A 261 4.79 -6.34 -11.75
N SER A 262 3.97 -5.54 -11.06
CA SER A 262 2.70 -5.02 -11.58
C SER A 262 2.90 -4.08 -12.77
N PHE A 263 3.95 -3.26 -12.76
CA PHE A 263 4.29 -2.33 -13.84
C PHE A 263 5.43 -2.80 -14.73
N ASN A 264 5.73 -4.09 -14.74
CA ASN A 264 6.68 -4.65 -15.70
C ASN A 264 6.15 -4.48 -17.12
N LYS A 265 6.85 -3.69 -17.94
CA LYS A 265 6.52 -3.48 -19.36
C LYS A 265 6.43 -4.79 -20.13
N ASN A 266 7.30 -5.76 -19.82
CA ASN A 266 7.42 -7.01 -20.55
C ASN A 266 6.31 -8.04 -20.22
N ASN A 267 5.33 -7.67 -19.37
CA ASN A 267 4.15 -8.51 -19.10
C ASN A 267 3.06 -8.40 -20.19
N ARG A 268 3.19 -7.44 -21.12
CA ARG A 268 2.21 -7.19 -22.19
C ARG A 268 2.91 -6.88 -23.52
N PRO A 269 2.31 -7.20 -24.67
CA PRO A 269 2.78 -6.72 -25.96
C PRO A 269 2.79 -5.19 -26.02
N VAL A 270 3.79 -4.64 -26.71
CA VAL A 270 3.89 -3.21 -27.05
C VAL A 270 3.66 -3.02 -28.56
N PRO A 271 2.94 -1.97 -29.01
CA PRO A 271 2.31 -0.92 -28.21
C PRO A 271 1.16 -1.44 -27.34
N PHE A 272 0.95 -0.84 -26.18
CA PHE A 272 -0.12 -1.25 -25.26
C PHE A 272 -1.49 -0.95 -25.87
N THR A 273 -2.41 -1.90 -25.80
CA THR A 273 -3.81 -1.72 -26.21
C THR A 273 -4.67 -1.27 -25.03
N ASP A 274 -5.65 -0.40 -25.29
CA ASP A 274 -6.61 0.06 -24.27
C ASP A 274 -7.35 -1.13 -23.66
N SER A 275 -7.36 -1.14 -22.34
CA SER A 275 -7.89 -2.23 -21.57
C SER A 275 -8.61 -1.71 -20.30
N GLN A 276 -8.96 -0.42 -20.32
CA GLN A 276 -9.63 0.30 -19.24
C GLN A 276 -11.11 -0.05 -19.11
N GLY A 277 -11.64 0.15 -17.91
CA GLY A 277 -13.07 0.07 -17.63
C GLY A 277 -13.62 -1.35 -17.66
N HIS A 278 -14.08 -1.80 -18.81
CA HIS A 278 -14.80 -3.07 -18.94
C HIS A 278 -13.83 -4.27 -18.87
N ILE A 279 -14.16 -5.29 -18.07
CA ILE A 279 -13.36 -6.52 -17.99
C ILE A 279 -14.15 -7.68 -18.60
N PRO A 280 -13.83 -8.16 -19.82
CA PRO A 280 -14.44 -9.35 -20.40
C PRO A 280 -14.22 -10.60 -19.55
N GLU A 281 -15.08 -11.60 -19.70
CA GLU A 281 -15.00 -12.86 -18.94
C GLU A 281 -13.66 -13.58 -19.12
N GLU A 282 -13.22 -13.77 -20.36
CA GLU A 282 -11.93 -14.39 -20.68
C GLU A 282 -10.75 -13.66 -20.00
N ARG A 283 -10.86 -12.33 -19.91
CA ARG A 283 -9.85 -11.53 -19.23
C ARG A 283 -9.93 -11.67 -17.71
N ALA A 284 -11.12 -11.73 -17.14
CA ALA A 284 -11.30 -12.00 -15.71
C ALA A 284 -10.66 -13.33 -15.33
N LYS A 285 -10.99 -14.41 -16.05
CA LYS A 285 -10.41 -15.75 -15.85
C LYS A 285 -8.89 -15.75 -15.94
N MET A 286 -8.34 -15.09 -16.97
CA MET A 286 -6.90 -14.94 -17.14
C MET A 286 -6.25 -14.21 -15.94
N VAL A 287 -6.85 -13.11 -15.46
CA VAL A 287 -6.29 -12.34 -14.34
C VAL A 287 -6.39 -13.13 -13.03
N HIS A 288 -7.51 -13.79 -12.74
CA HIS A 288 -7.64 -14.69 -11.59
C HIS A 288 -6.62 -15.83 -11.62
N GLY A 289 -6.40 -16.44 -12.79
CA GLY A 289 -5.37 -17.46 -12.97
C GLY A 289 -3.95 -16.95 -12.65
N ARG A 290 -3.62 -15.73 -13.09
CA ARG A 290 -2.34 -15.08 -12.76
C ARG A 290 -2.23 -14.77 -11.27
N LEU A 291 -3.26 -14.20 -10.65
CA LEU A 291 -3.27 -13.89 -9.22
C LEU A 291 -3.10 -15.15 -8.38
N ARG A 292 -3.80 -16.25 -8.72
CA ARG A 292 -3.64 -17.54 -8.06
C ARG A 292 -2.21 -18.07 -8.16
N ALA A 293 -1.60 -17.97 -9.34
CA ALA A 293 -0.22 -18.37 -9.55
C ALA A 293 0.80 -17.48 -8.83
N SER A 294 0.54 -16.18 -8.70
CA SER A 294 1.45 -15.22 -8.07
C SER A 294 1.33 -15.18 -6.55
N LEU A 295 0.13 -15.40 -6.01
CA LEU A 295 -0.16 -15.25 -4.57
C LEU A 295 -0.20 -16.58 -3.83
N GLY A 296 -0.29 -17.68 -4.56
CA GLY A 296 -0.32 -19.04 -4.04
C GLY A 296 -1.68 -19.44 -3.43
N PRO A 297 -1.83 -20.73 -3.07
CA PRO A 297 -3.09 -21.33 -2.59
C PRO A 297 -3.51 -20.88 -1.17
N ARG A 298 -2.71 -19.99 -0.56
CA ARG A 298 -2.83 -19.56 0.84
C ARG A 298 -3.48 -18.19 0.98
N GLN A 299 -4.17 -17.71 -0.05
CA GLN A 299 -5.08 -16.54 0.00
C GLN A 299 -6.40 -16.86 0.73
N ARG A 300 -6.44 -17.92 1.54
CA ARG A 300 -7.65 -18.43 2.21
C ARG A 300 -8.21 -17.38 3.17
N ILE A 301 -9.31 -16.75 2.74
CA ILE A 301 -10.17 -15.90 3.54
C ILE A 301 -11.32 -16.83 4.03
N GLY A 302 -11.54 -16.94 5.35
CA GLY A 302 -12.31 -18.03 5.98
C GLY A 302 -13.77 -18.26 5.52
N SER A 303 -14.32 -19.44 5.87
CA SER A 303 -15.52 -20.11 5.32
C SER A 303 -15.37 -20.52 3.84
N GLU A 304 -15.85 -21.73 3.47
CA GLU A 304 -15.83 -22.19 2.07
C GLU A 304 -16.49 -21.18 1.10
N THR A 305 -17.40 -20.34 1.60
CA THR A 305 -18.08 -19.29 0.84
C THR A 305 -17.29 -17.99 0.64
N ALA A 306 -16.33 -17.64 1.51
CA ALA A 306 -15.57 -16.37 1.39
C ALA A 306 -14.19 -16.56 0.74
N ASN A 307 -13.88 -17.77 0.26
CA ASN A 307 -12.63 -18.09 -0.39
C ASN A 307 -12.54 -17.42 -1.79
N PRO A 308 -11.57 -16.51 -2.04
CA PRO A 308 -11.35 -15.95 -3.38
C PRO A 308 -11.01 -17.03 -4.44
N GLU A 309 -10.59 -18.23 -4.03
CA GLU A 309 -10.34 -19.36 -4.94
C GLU A 309 -11.61 -20.14 -5.34
N ILE A 310 -12.70 -20.03 -4.56
CA ILE A 310 -14.03 -20.59 -4.89
C ILE A 310 -14.91 -19.52 -5.56
N ALA A 311 -14.46 -18.26 -5.57
CA ALA A 311 -15.13 -17.17 -6.27
C ALA A 311 -15.23 -17.45 -7.77
N ASP A 312 -16.38 -17.12 -8.35
CA ASP A 312 -16.62 -17.18 -9.80
C ASP A 312 -15.56 -16.36 -10.55
N ASP A 313 -14.66 -17.06 -11.24
CA ASP A 313 -13.54 -16.47 -11.98
C ASP A 313 -13.99 -15.78 -13.28
N SER A 314 -15.27 -15.92 -13.64
CA SER A 314 -15.89 -15.11 -14.69
C SER A 314 -16.08 -13.66 -14.25
N LEU A 315 -16.15 -13.37 -12.94
CA LEU A 315 -16.39 -12.01 -12.42
C LEU A 315 -15.11 -11.17 -12.38
N PRO A 316 -15.16 -9.86 -12.71
CA PRO A 316 -13.99 -8.97 -12.67
C PRO A 316 -13.26 -9.01 -11.32
N PRO A 317 -11.95 -9.23 -11.22
CA PRO A 317 -11.26 -9.37 -9.94
C PRO A 317 -11.29 -8.07 -9.11
N TYR A 318 -11.47 -8.19 -7.80
CA TYR A 318 -11.18 -7.11 -6.84
C TYR A 318 -9.82 -7.33 -6.22
N LEU A 319 -9.06 -6.24 -6.10
CA LEU A 319 -7.74 -6.24 -5.52
C LEU A 319 -7.74 -5.44 -4.22
N SER A 320 -6.86 -5.85 -3.32
CA SER A 320 -6.44 -5.11 -2.13
C SER A 320 -4.95 -5.32 -1.90
N CYS A 321 -4.32 -4.47 -1.10
CA CYS A 321 -2.96 -4.69 -0.62
C CYS A 321 -2.96 -4.74 0.92
N SER A 322 -2.22 -5.69 1.50
CA SER A 322 -1.93 -5.73 2.94
C SER A 322 -0.89 -6.80 3.22
N ASP A 323 0.05 -6.53 4.13
CA ASP A 323 1.03 -7.53 4.58
C ASP A 323 0.46 -8.51 5.61
N TRP A 324 -0.49 -8.05 6.43
CA TRP A 324 -0.92 -8.76 7.65
C TRP A 324 -2.30 -9.40 7.56
N TYR A 325 -3.18 -8.88 6.70
CA TYR A 325 -4.58 -9.27 6.67
C TYR A 325 -4.78 -10.80 6.55
N CYS A 326 -4.18 -11.43 5.53
CA CYS A 326 -4.36 -12.86 5.29
C CYS A 326 -3.87 -13.72 6.47
N ASP A 327 -2.79 -13.31 7.12
CA ASP A 327 -2.17 -14.07 8.19
C ASP A 327 -3.00 -13.96 9.49
N PHE A 328 -3.59 -12.80 9.76
CA PHE A 328 -4.58 -12.64 10.83
C PHE A 328 -5.89 -13.38 10.58
N VAL A 329 -6.33 -13.50 9.32
CA VAL A 329 -7.50 -14.34 8.99
C VAL A 329 -7.17 -15.81 9.24
N ARG A 330 -6.01 -16.29 8.77
CA ARG A 330 -5.59 -17.69 8.95
C ARG A 330 -5.35 -18.05 10.42
N SER A 331 -4.91 -17.11 11.26
CA SER A 331 -4.77 -17.33 12.69
C SER A 331 -6.09 -17.26 13.48
N GLY A 332 -7.20 -16.94 12.81
CA GLY A 332 -8.52 -16.80 13.44
C GLY A 332 -8.74 -15.46 14.17
N PHE A 333 -7.80 -14.52 14.05
CA PHE A 333 -7.89 -13.20 14.69
C PHE A 333 -8.88 -12.27 13.97
N ILE A 334 -9.00 -12.44 12.65
CA ILE A 334 -10.04 -11.82 11.82
C ILE A 334 -10.98 -12.92 11.32
N THR A 335 -12.24 -12.86 11.76
CA THR A 335 -13.30 -13.66 11.15
C THR A 335 -13.84 -12.94 9.93
N VAL A 336 -14.04 -13.66 8.83
CA VAL A 336 -14.51 -13.07 7.57
C VAL A 336 -15.85 -13.68 7.18
N GLN A 337 -16.77 -12.82 6.75
CA GLN A 337 -18.12 -13.23 6.39
C GLN A 337 -18.60 -12.50 5.13
N ASN A 338 -19.16 -13.25 4.19
CA ASN A 338 -19.86 -12.66 3.06
C ASN A 338 -21.18 -12.04 3.52
N GLY A 339 -21.39 -10.77 3.19
CA GLY A 339 -22.64 -10.09 3.51
C GLY A 339 -22.56 -8.60 3.32
N ARG A 340 -23.72 -7.94 3.35
CA ARG A 340 -23.83 -6.49 3.38
C ARG A 340 -24.44 -6.09 4.70
N LEU A 341 -23.83 -5.13 5.40
CA LEU A 341 -24.43 -4.49 6.56
C LEU A 341 -25.66 -3.70 6.13
N GLU A 342 -26.83 -4.01 6.70
CA GLU A 342 -28.10 -3.37 6.37
C GLU A 342 -28.55 -2.38 7.44
N SER A 343 -28.43 -2.78 8.71
CA SER A 343 -28.86 -1.96 9.84
C SER A 343 -28.11 -2.32 11.11
N LEU A 344 -28.11 -1.38 12.06
CA LEU A 344 -27.61 -1.58 13.41
C LEU A 344 -28.76 -1.38 14.40
N ALA A 345 -28.88 -2.26 15.39
CA ALA A 345 -29.84 -2.14 16.48
C ALA A 345 -29.13 -2.50 17.80
N GLY A 346 -28.89 -1.52 18.67
CA GLY A 346 -28.07 -1.72 19.86
C GLY A 346 -26.66 -2.19 19.49
N SER A 347 -26.23 -3.32 20.06
CA SER A 347 -24.98 -4.04 19.76
C SER A 347 -25.14 -5.15 18.71
N THR A 348 -26.25 -5.17 17.97
CA THR A 348 -26.51 -6.16 16.93
C THR A 348 -26.36 -5.52 15.55
N ALA A 349 -25.52 -6.11 14.71
CA ALA A 349 -25.43 -5.78 13.29
C ALA A 349 -26.25 -6.77 12.45
N LYS A 350 -27.21 -6.25 11.70
CA LYS A 350 -28.03 -7.05 10.79
C LYS A 350 -27.41 -7.06 9.39
N LEU A 351 -27.21 -8.27 8.87
CA LEU A 351 -26.84 -8.53 7.49
C LEU A 351 -28.08 -9.06 6.76
N ALA A 352 -28.05 -9.11 5.42
CA ALA A 352 -29.17 -9.58 4.61
C ALA A 352 -29.74 -10.95 5.08
N ASP A 353 -28.85 -11.92 5.31
CA ASP A 353 -29.25 -13.31 5.63
C ASP A 353 -28.87 -13.75 7.05
N SER A 354 -28.31 -12.85 7.87
CA SER A 354 -27.79 -13.21 9.21
C SER A 354 -27.65 -12.00 10.13
N SER A 355 -27.18 -12.22 11.36
CA SER A 355 -26.88 -11.13 12.29
C SER A 355 -25.63 -11.44 13.10
N ILE A 356 -24.91 -10.37 13.44
CA ILE A 356 -23.74 -10.43 14.31
C ILE A 356 -24.12 -9.76 15.62
N GLN A 357 -24.11 -10.55 16.71
CA GLN A 357 -24.39 -10.10 18.07
C GLN A 357 -23.11 -9.61 18.77
N ASP A 358 -23.25 -8.89 19.88
CA ASP A 358 -22.16 -8.43 20.74
C ASP A 358 -21.10 -7.59 19.99
N VAL A 359 -21.56 -6.75 19.06
CA VAL A 359 -20.71 -5.78 18.39
C VAL A 359 -20.29 -4.73 19.41
N ALA A 360 -18.98 -4.48 19.50
CA ALA A 360 -18.39 -3.47 20.38
C ALA A 360 -18.12 -2.16 19.65
N ALA A 361 -17.85 -2.22 18.34
CA ALA A 361 -17.62 -1.05 17.49
C ALA A 361 -17.88 -1.40 16.03
N VAL A 362 -18.23 -0.41 15.22
CA VAL A 362 -18.39 -0.55 13.77
C VAL A 362 -17.47 0.42 13.04
N ILE A 363 -16.74 -0.10 12.07
CA ILE A 363 -15.90 0.66 11.17
C ILE A 363 -16.41 0.48 9.76
N LEU A 364 -16.87 1.58 9.17
CA LEU A 364 -17.41 1.64 7.84
C LEU A 364 -16.28 1.96 6.86
N ALA A 365 -15.90 0.97 6.04
CA ALA A 365 -15.00 1.11 4.90
C ALA A 365 -15.81 1.24 3.60
N THR A 366 -16.79 2.14 3.63
CA THR A 366 -17.84 2.31 2.61
C THR A 366 -17.50 3.32 1.52
N GLY A 367 -16.27 3.84 1.54
CA GLY A 367 -15.74 4.73 0.51
C GLY A 367 -16.14 6.20 0.72
N PHE A 368 -15.92 6.98 -0.32
CA PHE A 368 -16.10 8.43 -0.31
C PHE A 368 -17.01 8.87 -1.45
N ASP A 369 -17.78 9.93 -1.19
CA ASP A 369 -18.60 10.60 -2.17
C ASP A 369 -17.73 11.64 -2.92
N PRO A 370 -17.57 11.54 -4.25
CA PRO A 370 -16.83 12.52 -5.04
C PRO A 370 -17.60 13.82 -5.31
N GLU A 371 -18.91 13.89 -5.06
CA GLU A 371 -19.73 15.07 -5.38
C GLU A 371 -19.22 16.38 -4.73
N PRO A 372 -18.83 16.42 -3.45
CA PRO A 372 -18.29 17.64 -2.83
C PRO A 372 -17.03 18.19 -3.52
N CYS A 373 -16.30 17.35 -4.25
CA CYS A 373 -15.10 17.76 -4.98
C CYS A 373 -15.42 18.57 -6.25
N ILE A 374 -16.67 18.57 -6.72
CA ILE A 374 -17.12 19.29 -7.93
C ILE A 374 -18.37 20.14 -7.72
N GLY A 375 -18.98 20.10 -6.53
CA GLY A 375 -20.25 20.79 -6.22
C GLY A 375 -20.18 22.32 -6.29
N PHE A 376 -18.99 22.92 -6.43
CA PHE A 376 -18.84 24.34 -6.70
C PHE A 376 -19.08 24.71 -8.18
N LEU A 377 -19.15 23.75 -9.10
CA LEU A 377 -19.38 24.01 -10.52
C LEU A 377 -20.87 24.33 -10.79
N PRO A 378 -21.17 25.23 -11.76
CA PRO A 378 -22.54 25.53 -12.19
C PRO A 378 -23.32 24.32 -12.71
N GLU A 379 -24.65 24.34 -12.54
CA GLU A 379 -25.55 23.27 -12.97
C GLU A 379 -25.54 23.03 -14.50
N ASP A 380 -25.45 24.09 -15.31
CA ASP A 380 -25.36 24.01 -16.77
C ASP A 380 -24.03 23.37 -17.22
N VAL A 381 -22.94 23.68 -16.52
CA VAL A 381 -21.63 23.04 -16.70
C VAL A 381 -21.72 21.56 -16.32
N LEU A 382 -22.24 21.22 -15.12
CA LEU A 382 -22.41 19.84 -14.68
C LEU A 382 -23.27 19.00 -15.65
N THR A 383 -24.34 19.60 -16.18
CA THR A 383 -25.19 19.01 -17.21
C THR A 383 -24.40 18.70 -18.48
N THR A 384 -23.55 19.64 -18.92
CA THR A 384 -22.66 19.46 -20.08
C THR A 384 -21.69 18.31 -19.86
N LEU A 385 -21.09 18.23 -18.66
CA LEU A 385 -20.17 17.16 -18.25
C LEU A 385 -20.85 15.81 -17.96
N LYS A 386 -22.16 15.70 -18.23
CA LYS A 386 -23.00 14.51 -17.99
C LYS A 386 -22.91 14.02 -16.55
N TYR A 387 -22.87 14.93 -15.58
CA TYR A 387 -22.82 14.61 -14.15
C TYR A 387 -23.89 13.57 -13.75
N SER A 388 -23.50 12.56 -12.98
CA SER A 388 -24.40 11.49 -12.53
C SER A 388 -24.03 10.97 -11.13
N PRO A 389 -24.71 11.43 -10.06
CA PRO A 389 -24.44 10.98 -8.69
C PRO A 389 -24.78 9.51 -8.46
N ALA A 390 -25.63 8.91 -9.31
CA ALA A 390 -25.90 7.47 -9.31
C ALA A 390 -24.66 6.64 -9.69
N HIS A 391 -23.65 7.25 -10.32
CA HIS A 391 -22.45 6.59 -10.82
C HIS A 391 -21.18 7.19 -10.21
N PRO A 392 -20.92 7.04 -8.90
CA PRO A 392 -19.81 7.71 -8.22
C PRO A 392 -18.42 7.21 -8.64
N SER A 393 -18.29 6.16 -9.46
CA SER A 393 -17.00 5.79 -10.07
C SER A 393 -16.76 6.41 -11.45
N ASN A 394 -17.81 6.99 -12.04
CA ASN A 394 -17.85 7.59 -13.38
C ASN A 394 -18.70 8.89 -13.34
N LEU A 395 -18.44 9.70 -12.30
CA LEU A 395 -19.28 10.85 -11.93
C LEU A 395 -19.45 11.85 -13.09
N LEU A 396 -18.36 12.17 -13.77
CA LEU A 396 -18.32 13.08 -14.91
C LEU A 396 -17.83 12.33 -16.16
N ALA A 397 -18.37 12.67 -17.33
CA ALA A 397 -17.88 12.18 -18.61
C ALA A 397 -16.94 13.22 -19.23
N LEU A 398 -15.65 12.95 -19.19
CA LEU A 398 -14.60 13.86 -19.62
C LEU A 398 -13.82 13.29 -20.82
N SER A 399 -13.39 14.17 -21.71
CA SER A 399 -12.55 13.86 -22.86
C SER A 399 -11.10 13.65 -22.44
N PHE A 400 -10.41 12.86 -23.26
CA PHE A 400 -8.99 12.54 -23.19
C PHE A 400 -8.53 12.21 -21.77
N HIS A 401 -8.96 11.03 -21.30
CA HIS A 401 -8.54 10.48 -20.01
C HIS A 401 -8.75 11.44 -18.83
N ALA A 402 -9.97 11.94 -18.68
CA ALA A 402 -10.38 12.78 -17.55
C ALA A 402 -9.65 14.12 -17.42
N THR A 403 -9.39 14.79 -18.55
CA THR A 403 -8.69 16.09 -18.57
C THR A 403 -9.58 17.28 -18.85
N GLN A 404 -10.53 17.20 -19.78
CA GLN A 404 -11.28 18.36 -20.26
C GLN A 404 -12.63 17.96 -20.86
N HIS A 405 -13.48 18.93 -21.19
CA HIS A 405 -14.67 18.72 -22.02
C HIS A 405 -14.68 19.74 -23.18
N PRO A 406 -14.89 19.31 -24.44
CA PRO A 406 -14.74 20.19 -25.61
C PRO A 406 -15.72 21.38 -25.59
N ASP A 407 -16.92 21.18 -25.03
CA ASP A 407 -17.94 22.22 -24.90
C ASP A 407 -17.69 23.20 -23.75
N VAL A 408 -16.64 22.97 -22.94
CA VAL A 408 -16.23 23.86 -21.83
C VAL A 408 -14.69 24.05 -21.86
N PRO A 409 -14.13 24.66 -22.92
CA PRO A 409 -12.69 24.59 -23.23
C PRO A 409 -11.78 25.35 -22.25
N ASN A 410 -12.34 26.14 -21.34
CA ASN A 410 -11.64 26.84 -20.26
C ASN A 410 -11.79 26.17 -18.88
N LEU A 411 -12.28 24.93 -18.84
CA LEU A 411 -12.32 24.07 -17.65
C LEU A 411 -11.43 22.84 -17.86
N GLY A 412 -10.49 22.64 -16.96
CA GLY A 412 -9.59 21.48 -16.93
C GLY A 412 -9.79 20.66 -15.66
N PHE A 413 -9.37 19.40 -15.72
CA PHE A 413 -9.37 18.44 -14.63
C PHE A 413 -8.02 17.76 -14.58
N VAL A 414 -7.45 17.65 -13.38
CA VAL A 414 -6.20 16.91 -13.14
C VAL A 414 -6.39 16.08 -11.87
N GLY A 415 -6.12 14.77 -11.96
CA GLY A 415 -6.29 13.84 -10.85
C GLY A 415 -7.73 13.54 -10.44
N PHE A 416 -8.73 13.98 -11.22
CA PHE A 416 -10.15 13.75 -10.93
C PHE A 416 -10.64 12.40 -11.49
N TYR A 417 -10.15 11.29 -10.92
CA TYR A 417 -10.62 9.94 -11.21
C TYR A 417 -10.28 8.98 -10.07
N ARG A 418 -10.96 7.84 -10.02
CA ARG A 418 -10.77 6.83 -8.97
C ARG A 418 -9.47 6.03 -9.18
N GLY A 419 -8.61 6.03 -8.17
CA GLY A 419 -7.33 5.30 -8.20
C GLY A 419 -6.22 6.09 -8.93
N ALA A 420 -6.03 7.35 -8.57
CA ALA A 420 -5.16 8.25 -9.31
C ALA A 420 -3.66 7.91 -9.21
N PHE A 421 -3.05 7.62 -10.35
CA PHE A 421 -1.61 7.38 -10.50
C PHE A 421 -0.86 8.69 -10.71
N TRP A 422 0.26 8.88 -10.00
CA TRP A 422 1.01 10.14 -10.05
C TRP A 422 1.63 10.43 -11.43
N GLY A 423 2.10 9.40 -12.14
CA GLY A 423 2.52 9.56 -13.53
C GLY A 423 1.39 10.07 -14.43
N VAL A 424 0.19 9.51 -14.29
CA VAL A 424 -0.98 9.93 -15.08
C VAL A 424 -1.41 11.35 -14.68
N ILE A 425 -1.35 11.71 -13.40
CA ILE A 425 -1.58 13.09 -12.93
C ILE A 425 -0.61 14.06 -13.62
N GLN A 426 0.69 13.73 -13.67
CA GLN A 426 1.69 14.56 -14.34
C GLN A 426 1.43 14.67 -15.85
N MET A 427 0.98 13.59 -16.47
CA MET A 427 0.60 13.59 -17.89
C MET A 427 -0.65 14.41 -18.18
N GLN A 428 -1.67 14.36 -17.32
CA GLN A 428 -2.86 15.21 -17.39
C GLN A 428 -2.48 16.70 -17.26
N ALA A 429 -1.56 17.03 -16.35
CA ALA A 429 -1.04 18.39 -16.21
C ALA A 429 -0.34 18.87 -17.49
N ARG A 430 0.57 18.07 -18.06
CA ARG A 430 1.26 18.38 -19.33
C ARG A 430 0.29 18.52 -20.49
N PHE A 431 -0.70 17.64 -20.56
CA PHE A 431 -1.77 17.71 -21.55
C PHE A 431 -2.53 19.02 -21.50
N ILE A 432 -3.02 19.42 -20.32
CA ILE A 432 -3.76 20.68 -20.16
C ILE A 432 -2.88 21.88 -20.48
N THR A 433 -1.63 21.88 -20.04
CA THR A 433 -0.68 22.95 -20.37
C THR A 433 -0.45 23.06 -21.88
N ALA A 434 -0.25 21.95 -22.58
CA ALA A 434 -0.06 21.94 -24.04
C ALA A 434 -1.33 22.41 -24.78
N LEU A 435 -2.51 22.02 -24.30
CA LEU A 435 -3.79 22.42 -24.88
C LEU A 435 -4.06 23.92 -24.73
N TRP A 436 -3.68 24.52 -23.61
CA TRP A 436 -3.99 25.92 -23.29
C TRP A 436 -2.89 26.92 -23.59
N SER A 437 -1.66 26.47 -23.81
CA SER A 437 -0.53 27.34 -24.12
C SER A 437 -0.80 28.20 -25.36
N SER A 438 -0.19 29.38 -25.41
CA SER A 438 -0.21 30.26 -26.58
C SER A 438 0.34 29.61 -27.86
N LYS A 439 1.19 28.58 -27.74
CA LYS A 439 1.64 27.76 -28.88
C LYS A 439 0.50 26.92 -29.49
N GLY A 440 -0.53 26.62 -28.70
CA GLY A 440 -1.62 25.71 -29.05
C GLY A 440 -1.18 24.25 -29.12
N PRO A 441 -2.15 23.33 -29.32
CA PRO A 441 -1.86 21.90 -29.42
C PRO A 441 -1.04 21.58 -30.68
N SER A 442 -0.20 20.55 -30.62
CA SER A 442 0.49 20.00 -31.80
C SER A 442 -0.50 19.32 -32.76
N ASP A 443 -0.07 19.02 -33.98
CA ASP A 443 -0.90 18.25 -34.93
C ASP A 443 -1.21 16.84 -34.41
N THR A 444 -0.24 16.20 -33.76
CA THR A 444 -0.43 14.90 -33.09
C THR A 444 -1.50 14.99 -32.01
N LEU A 445 -1.44 16.02 -31.16
CA LEU A 445 -2.43 16.24 -30.11
C LEU A 445 -3.82 16.51 -30.69
N ARG A 446 -3.92 17.32 -31.75
CA ARG A 446 -5.18 17.55 -32.48
C ARG A 446 -5.77 16.24 -33.04
N ALA A 447 -4.93 15.39 -33.64
CA ALA A 447 -5.37 14.11 -34.19
C ALA A 447 -5.85 13.13 -33.10
N LYS A 448 -5.16 13.09 -31.95
CA LYS A 448 -5.58 12.31 -30.78
C LYS A 448 -6.91 12.79 -30.21
N LEU A 449 -7.09 14.11 -30.07
CA LEU A 449 -8.37 14.70 -29.65
C LEU A 449 -9.52 14.35 -30.61
N ALA A 450 -9.29 14.39 -31.93
CA ALA A 450 -10.31 14.05 -32.92
C ALA A 450 -10.74 12.57 -32.90
N SER A 451 -9.84 11.68 -32.45
CA SER A 451 -10.10 10.25 -32.32
C SER A 451 -10.48 9.81 -30.90
N ASP A 452 -10.49 10.72 -29.93
CA ASP A 452 -10.82 10.42 -28.54
C ASP A 452 -12.24 9.81 -28.42
N ARG A 453 -12.34 8.85 -27.48
CA ARG A 453 -13.59 8.16 -27.13
C ARG A 453 -13.84 8.14 -25.63
N SER A 454 -13.08 8.91 -24.84
CA SER A 454 -13.14 8.87 -23.37
C SER A 454 -14.52 9.21 -22.80
N ILE A 455 -15.25 10.17 -23.38
CA ILE A 455 -16.62 10.50 -22.98
C ILE A 455 -17.55 9.30 -23.23
N ALA A 456 -17.55 8.77 -24.46
CA ALA A 456 -18.39 7.63 -24.83
C ALA A 456 -18.09 6.39 -23.97
N ARG A 457 -16.80 6.10 -23.72
CA ARG A 457 -16.35 5.01 -22.85
C ARG A 457 -16.86 5.20 -21.42
N THR A 458 -16.72 6.40 -20.85
CA THR A 458 -17.22 6.68 -19.50
C THR A 458 -18.73 6.47 -19.39
N LEU A 459 -19.48 6.93 -20.40
CA LEU A 459 -20.92 6.75 -20.45
C LEU A 459 -21.32 5.28 -20.63
N SER A 460 -20.59 4.49 -21.42
CA SER A 460 -20.88 3.06 -21.61
C SER A 460 -20.54 2.19 -20.41
N LEU A 461 -19.69 2.68 -19.50
CA LEU A 461 -19.37 1.98 -18.25
C LEU A 461 -20.42 2.21 -17.16
N ARG A 462 -21.30 3.20 -17.33
CA ARG A 462 -22.45 3.38 -16.43
C ARG A 462 -23.35 2.16 -16.56
N ASP A 463 -23.75 1.62 -15.42
CA ASP A 463 -24.53 0.37 -15.31
C ASP A 463 -23.87 -0.90 -15.89
N ASP A 464 -22.59 -0.86 -16.29
CA ASP A 464 -21.88 -2.05 -16.78
C ASP A 464 -21.59 -3.01 -15.60
N PRO A 465 -22.20 -4.21 -15.58
CA PRO A 465 -22.00 -5.17 -14.50
C PRO A 465 -20.57 -5.72 -14.44
N ARG A 466 -19.77 -5.49 -15.48
CA ARG A 466 -18.39 -5.95 -15.61
C ARG A 466 -17.37 -4.81 -15.53
N GLN A 467 -17.80 -3.64 -15.07
CA GLN A 467 -16.90 -2.52 -14.79
C GLN A 467 -15.80 -2.95 -13.80
N SER A 468 -14.56 -2.57 -14.09
CA SER A 468 -13.42 -2.78 -13.20
C SER A 468 -13.57 -1.99 -11.90
N GLN A 469 -12.84 -2.44 -10.87
CA GLN A 469 -12.70 -1.72 -9.60
C GLN A 469 -12.19 -0.27 -9.80
N PHE A 470 -11.29 -0.07 -10.78
CA PHE A 470 -10.70 1.21 -11.15
C PHE A 470 -10.93 1.47 -12.65
N PRO A 471 -11.93 2.29 -13.04
CA PRO A 471 -12.28 2.51 -14.44
C PRO A 471 -11.10 2.97 -15.30
N MET A 472 -10.22 3.80 -14.75
CA MET A 472 -8.96 4.25 -15.37
C MET A 472 -7.74 3.50 -14.82
N GLY A 473 -7.87 2.17 -14.62
CA GLY A 473 -6.84 1.35 -13.99
C GLY A 473 -5.66 0.91 -14.88
N ASP A 474 -5.71 1.16 -16.19
CA ASP A 474 -4.64 0.76 -17.13
C ASP A 474 -3.52 1.80 -17.21
N TYR A 475 -2.69 1.83 -16.17
CA TYR A 475 -1.58 2.77 -16.05
C TYR A 475 -0.65 2.79 -17.28
N GLN A 476 -0.23 1.62 -17.78
CA GLN A 476 0.73 1.54 -18.88
C GLN A 476 0.17 2.11 -20.20
N PHE A 477 -1.08 1.77 -20.54
CA PHE A 477 -1.75 2.34 -21.71
C PHE A 477 -1.95 3.85 -21.56
N LEU A 478 -2.43 4.31 -20.40
CA LEU A 478 -2.63 5.73 -20.13
C LEU A 478 -1.34 6.53 -20.34
N MET A 479 -0.24 6.09 -19.72
CA MET A 479 1.05 6.77 -19.85
C MET A 479 1.55 6.79 -21.30
N GLN A 480 1.37 5.69 -22.05
CA GLN A 480 1.75 5.63 -23.46
C GLN A 480 0.89 6.58 -24.31
N ASP A 481 -0.43 6.56 -24.16
CA ASP A 481 -1.33 7.36 -25.00
C ASP A 481 -1.16 8.87 -24.74
N PHE A 482 -0.93 9.27 -23.48
CA PHE A 482 -0.53 10.63 -23.15
C PHE A 482 0.82 11.01 -23.77
N ALA A 483 1.82 10.14 -23.70
CA ALA A 483 3.14 10.40 -24.29
C ALA A 483 3.04 10.57 -25.81
N GLU A 484 2.29 9.70 -26.50
CA GLU A 484 2.02 9.83 -27.93
C GLU A 484 1.32 11.15 -28.25
N ALA A 485 0.28 11.53 -27.50
CA ALA A 485 -0.44 12.78 -27.73
C ALA A 485 0.43 14.02 -27.49
N LEU A 486 1.37 13.94 -26.56
CA LEU A 486 2.31 15.02 -26.25
C LEU A 486 3.60 14.97 -27.09
N SER A 487 3.73 14.01 -28.00
CA SER A 487 4.95 13.73 -28.76
C SER A 487 6.18 13.58 -27.85
N LEU A 488 6.02 12.89 -26.71
CA LEU A 488 7.10 12.60 -25.78
C LEU A 488 7.74 11.26 -26.10
N ASP A 489 9.07 11.26 -26.15
CA ASP A 489 9.85 10.04 -26.24
C ASP A 489 9.82 9.29 -24.90
N ILE A 490 9.78 7.95 -24.99
CA ILE A 490 9.95 7.08 -23.83
C ILE A 490 11.44 6.77 -23.72
N ASN A 491 12.09 7.30 -22.69
CA ASN A 491 13.52 7.07 -22.45
C ASN A 491 13.79 5.57 -22.33
N SER A 492 14.92 5.09 -22.87
CA SER A 492 15.34 3.70 -22.72
C SER A 492 15.59 3.35 -21.25
N PRO A 493 15.32 2.10 -20.82
CA PRO A 493 15.71 1.67 -19.48
C PRO A 493 17.24 1.53 -19.39
N LEU A 494 17.78 1.58 -18.18
CA LEU A 494 19.16 1.14 -17.95
C LEU A 494 19.24 -0.38 -18.13
N VAL A 495 20.37 -0.85 -18.68
CA VAL A 495 20.68 -2.28 -18.70
C VAL A 495 21.00 -2.71 -17.28
N VAL A 496 20.23 -3.67 -16.77
CA VAL A 496 20.44 -4.24 -15.45
C VAL A 496 21.04 -5.62 -15.59
N ASP A 497 22.20 -5.81 -14.98
CA ASP A 497 22.91 -7.10 -14.92
C ASP A 497 22.20 -8.02 -13.91
N ALA A 498 21.09 -8.61 -14.37
CA ALA A 498 20.22 -9.51 -13.61
C ALA A 498 19.63 -10.58 -14.55
N PRO A 499 19.23 -11.76 -14.03
CA PRO A 499 18.64 -12.81 -14.85
C PRO A 499 17.29 -12.40 -15.44
N ASN A 500 17.02 -12.87 -16.66
CA ASN A 500 15.69 -12.76 -17.26
C ASN A 500 14.67 -13.62 -16.51
N LEU A 501 13.42 -13.18 -16.50
CA LEU A 501 12.34 -13.91 -15.87
C LEU A 501 12.07 -15.23 -16.59
N THR A 502 11.80 -16.29 -15.83
CA THR A 502 11.56 -17.62 -16.39
C THR A 502 10.25 -17.69 -17.17
N THR A 503 9.28 -16.84 -16.82
CA THR A 503 7.91 -16.80 -17.35
C THR A 503 7.84 -16.36 -18.80
N ASN A 504 8.63 -15.36 -19.20
CA ASN A 504 8.63 -14.79 -20.56
C ASN A 504 10.02 -14.69 -21.20
N LYS A 505 11.09 -15.07 -20.49
CA LYS A 505 12.49 -14.98 -20.95
C LYS A 505 12.97 -13.57 -21.25
N LEU A 506 12.30 -12.56 -20.68
CA LEU A 506 12.64 -11.14 -20.80
C LEU A 506 13.07 -10.58 -19.44
N PRO A 507 13.84 -9.48 -19.41
CA PRO A 507 14.17 -8.80 -18.16
C PRO A 507 12.91 -8.23 -17.49
N LEU A 508 12.93 -8.09 -16.17
CA LEU A 508 11.94 -7.27 -15.46
C LEU A 508 12.24 -5.80 -15.77
N GLU A 509 11.34 -5.10 -16.44
CA GLU A 509 11.54 -3.71 -16.86
C GLU A 509 10.44 -2.82 -16.28
N VAL A 510 10.77 -2.05 -15.24
CA VAL A 510 9.81 -1.17 -14.57
C VAL A 510 9.39 -0.03 -15.51
N PHE A 511 8.08 0.11 -15.69
CA PHE A 511 7.46 1.21 -16.42
C PHE A 511 6.93 2.24 -15.41
N ALA A 512 7.57 3.40 -15.33
CA ALA A 512 7.33 4.39 -14.27
C ALA A 512 7.54 5.83 -14.79
N PRO A 513 7.14 6.87 -14.03
CA PRO A 513 7.12 8.26 -14.51
C PRO A 513 8.47 8.79 -15.01
N PHE A 514 9.60 8.36 -14.45
CA PHE A 514 10.95 8.80 -14.85
C PHE A 514 11.29 8.43 -16.30
N ARG A 515 10.58 7.49 -16.92
CA ARG A 515 10.73 7.11 -18.32
C ARG A 515 10.22 8.19 -19.28
N PHE A 516 9.51 9.18 -18.78
CA PHE A 516 8.85 10.22 -19.56
C PHE A 516 9.30 11.63 -19.15
N SER A 517 10.54 11.80 -18.73
CA SER A 517 11.09 13.13 -18.43
C SER A 517 11.30 13.93 -19.72
N ILE A 518 10.89 15.20 -19.69
CA ILE A 518 11.12 16.14 -20.80
C ILE A 518 12.56 16.67 -20.67
N PRO A 519 13.31 16.90 -21.76
CA PRO A 519 14.64 17.50 -21.67
C PRO A 519 14.64 18.81 -20.88
N ASN A 520 15.51 18.89 -19.88
CA ASN A 520 15.73 20.01 -18.98
C ASN A 520 14.54 20.42 -18.08
N GLU A 521 13.65 19.48 -17.74
CA GLU A 521 12.43 19.75 -16.96
C GLU A 521 12.69 20.14 -15.48
N ASP A 522 13.80 19.66 -14.90
CA ASP A 522 14.29 19.99 -13.56
C ASP A 522 15.69 20.62 -13.57
N GLY A 523 16.12 21.14 -14.72
CA GLY A 523 17.46 21.72 -14.94
C GLY A 523 18.30 20.90 -15.92
N GLN A 524 19.57 21.29 -16.11
CA GLN A 524 20.47 20.62 -17.05
C GLN A 524 20.56 19.11 -16.75
N ASP A 525 20.41 18.29 -17.80
CA ASP A 525 20.57 16.82 -17.80
C ASP A 525 19.51 15.99 -17.07
N ASN A 526 18.44 16.59 -16.53
CA ASN A 526 17.36 15.89 -15.83
C ASN A 526 17.82 15.00 -14.66
N VAL A 527 18.62 15.56 -13.76
CA VAL A 527 19.28 14.83 -12.65
C VAL A 527 18.29 14.00 -11.81
N ASN A 528 17.08 14.49 -11.52
CA ASN A 528 16.10 13.73 -10.73
C ASN A 528 15.62 12.48 -11.48
N ALA A 529 15.33 12.60 -12.78
CA ALA A 529 14.89 11.46 -13.58
C ALA A 529 15.98 10.40 -13.70
N GLN A 530 17.24 10.82 -13.89
CA GLN A 530 18.39 9.92 -13.93
C GLN A 530 18.60 9.20 -12.59
N LYS A 531 18.53 9.94 -11.47
CA LYS A 531 18.61 9.36 -10.13
C LYS A 531 17.52 8.32 -9.90
N LEU A 532 16.26 8.66 -10.19
CA LEU A 532 15.12 7.73 -10.05
C LEU A 532 15.31 6.44 -10.87
N MET A 533 15.81 6.56 -12.10
CA MET A 533 16.10 5.42 -12.96
C MET A 533 17.25 4.56 -12.42
N GLN A 534 18.32 5.19 -11.94
CA GLN A 534 19.46 4.50 -11.33
C GLN A 534 19.06 3.79 -10.04
N ASP A 535 18.28 4.44 -9.17
CA ASP A 535 17.80 3.87 -7.92
C ASP A 535 16.93 2.64 -8.18
N ALA A 536 15.98 2.74 -9.12
CA ALA A 536 15.14 1.61 -9.50
C ALA A 536 15.96 0.45 -10.09
N ALA A 537 16.96 0.74 -10.94
CA ALA A 537 17.87 -0.27 -11.49
C ALA A 537 18.72 -0.96 -10.43
N THR A 538 19.23 -0.21 -9.44
CA THR A 538 19.99 -0.75 -8.31
C THR A 538 19.11 -1.66 -7.44
N VAL A 539 17.91 -1.20 -7.06
CA VAL A 539 16.97 -2.02 -6.27
C VAL A 539 16.59 -3.30 -7.04
N LEU A 540 16.35 -3.19 -8.33
CA LEU A 540 16.05 -4.33 -9.19
C LEU A 540 17.20 -5.35 -9.21
N LYS A 541 18.43 -4.89 -9.45
CA LYS A 541 19.62 -5.74 -9.47
C LYS A 541 19.74 -6.49 -8.15
N ASP A 542 19.79 -5.75 -7.05
CA ASP A 542 20.01 -6.31 -5.73
C ASP A 542 18.91 -7.31 -5.36
N ALA A 543 17.65 -7.02 -5.68
CA ALA A 543 16.52 -7.92 -5.41
C ALA A 543 16.61 -9.25 -6.19
N LEU A 544 17.13 -9.22 -7.42
CA LEU A 544 17.22 -10.41 -8.28
C LEU A 544 18.52 -11.20 -8.11
N THR A 545 19.59 -10.59 -7.63
CA THR A 545 20.92 -11.21 -7.52
C THR A 545 21.41 -11.41 -6.10
N THR A 546 20.71 -10.90 -5.09
CA THR A 546 21.08 -11.03 -3.67
C THR A 546 19.85 -11.38 -2.82
N PRO A 547 20.01 -11.68 -1.52
CA PRO A 547 18.88 -11.94 -0.61
C PRO A 547 18.08 -10.69 -0.20
N ARG A 548 18.23 -9.56 -0.91
CA ARG A 548 17.50 -8.32 -0.60
C ARG A 548 15.99 -8.60 -0.56
N PHE A 549 15.33 -8.10 0.49
CA PHE A 549 13.91 -8.31 0.81
C PHE A 549 13.47 -9.73 1.18
N VAL A 550 14.35 -10.75 1.13
CA VAL A 550 14.00 -12.10 1.59
C VAL A 550 13.65 -12.10 3.08
N SER A 551 14.43 -11.37 3.90
CA SER A 551 14.13 -11.19 5.32
C SER A 551 12.75 -10.58 5.58
N ARG A 552 12.35 -9.57 4.79
CA ARG A 552 11.01 -8.97 4.85
C ARG A 552 9.92 -10.00 4.57
N ALA A 553 10.09 -10.78 3.49
CA ALA A 553 9.12 -11.79 3.07
C ALA A 553 9.01 -12.96 4.06
N VAL A 554 10.14 -13.41 4.61
CA VAL A 554 10.20 -14.42 5.68
C VAL A 554 9.47 -13.90 6.91
N PHE A 555 9.86 -12.72 7.42
CA PHE A 555 9.30 -12.18 8.66
C PHE A 555 7.78 -11.96 8.57
N ARG A 556 7.29 -11.40 7.45
CA ARG A 556 5.85 -11.28 7.19
C ARG A 556 5.16 -12.65 7.32
N SER A 557 5.69 -13.65 6.64
CA SER A 557 5.08 -14.98 6.56
C SER A 557 5.10 -15.78 7.87
N LEU A 558 5.94 -15.41 8.86
CA LEU A 558 6.03 -16.12 10.13
C LEU A 558 4.78 -15.97 11.01
N LEU A 559 4.04 -14.86 10.91
CA LEU A 559 2.88 -14.52 11.75
C LEU A 559 1.86 -15.66 11.85
N GLY A 560 1.52 -16.07 13.07
CA GLY A 560 0.53 -17.11 13.37
C GLY A 560 1.14 -18.39 13.94
N THR A 561 0.38 -19.47 13.91
CA THR A 561 0.75 -20.77 14.48
C THR A 561 1.38 -21.67 13.41
N TRP A 562 2.36 -22.47 13.83
CA TRP A 562 3.05 -23.49 13.05
C TRP A 562 3.03 -24.80 13.83
N GLU A 563 2.90 -25.91 13.13
CA GLU A 563 3.27 -27.23 13.66
C GLU A 563 4.79 -27.30 13.77
N LEU A 564 5.29 -27.83 14.88
CA LEU A 564 6.72 -27.92 15.18
C LEU A 564 7.07 -29.34 15.58
N GLU A 565 7.90 -29.96 14.73
CA GLU A 565 8.51 -31.26 15.00
C GLU A 565 10.02 -31.10 15.13
N ARG A 566 10.61 -31.61 16.21
CA ARG A 566 12.03 -31.38 16.51
C ARG A 566 12.71 -32.58 17.11
N ASP A 567 13.75 -33.03 16.42
CA ASP A 567 14.65 -34.06 16.91
C ASP A 567 15.81 -33.43 17.68
N LEU A 568 16.18 -34.04 18.79
CA LEU A 568 17.35 -33.70 19.61
C LEU A 568 18.21 -34.95 19.77
N THR A 569 19.46 -34.87 19.33
CA THR A 569 20.46 -35.92 19.53
C THR A 569 21.60 -35.37 20.36
N SER A 570 21.76 -35.86 21.60
CA SER A 570 22.88 -35.48 22.45
C SER A 570 23.93 -36.58 22.55
N LYS A 571 25.20 -36.17 22.66
CA LYS A 571 26.31 -37.07 22.99
C LYS A 571 26.57 -37.16 24.49
N LEU A 572 25.90 -36.34 25.30
CA LEU A 572 26.08 -36.31 26.76
C LEU A 572 25.01 -37.15 27.47
N PRO A 573 25.37 -38.07 28.39
CA PRO A 573 24.40 -38.87 29.14
C PRO A 573 23.42 -38.05 29.99
N THR A 574 23.80 -36.82 30.35
CA THR A 574 23.00 -35.90 31.18
C THR A 574 21.90 -35.18 30.42
N HIS A 575 21.92 -35.21 29.08
CA HIS A 575 20.93 -34.59 28.21
C HIS A 575 20.31 -35.68 27.33
N PRO A 576 19.10 -36.17 27.61
CA PRO A 576 18.53 -37.27 26.85
C PRO A 576 18.21 -36.83 25.42
N SER A 577 18.60 -37.65 24.45
CA SER A 577 18.07 -37.58 23.09
C SER A 577 16.56 -37.85 23.09
N GLY A 578 15.87 -37.30 22.10
CA GLY A 578 14.42 -37.44 22.00
C GLY A 578 13.81 -36.55 20.92
N HIS A 579 12.48 -36.50 20.95
CA HIS A 579 11.67 -35.85 19.95
C HIS A 579 10.61 -34.96 20.60
N PHE A 580 10.50 -33.73 20.10
CA PHE A 580 9.46 -32.78 20.47
C PHE A 580 8.42 -32.67 19.36
N SER A 581 7.15 -32.76 19.75
CA SER A 581 6.01 -32.48 18.89
C SER A 581 5.11 -31.45 19.57
N GLY A 582 4.72 -30.41 18.83
CA GLY A 582 3.92 -29.32 19.36
C GLY A 582 3.70 -28.19 18.38
N THR A 583 3.58 -26.97 18.92
CA THR A 583 3.33 -25.77 18.12
C THR A 583 4.36 -24.68 18.40
N ALA A 584 4.53 -23.81 17.41
CA ALA A 584 5.28 -22.57 17.51
C ALA A 584 4.41 -21.40 17.03
N GLN A 585 4.28 -20.37 17.86
CA GLN A 585 3.45 -19.20 17.57
C GLN A 585 4.30 -17.95 17.42
N PHE A 586 4.07 -17.18 16.37
CA PHE A 586 4.65 -15.85 16.18
C PHE A 586 3.54 -14.81 16.36
N LEU A 587 3.61 -14.05 17.44
CA LEU A 587 2.56 -13.12 17.87
C LEU A 587 3.05 -11.68 17.73
N LEU A 588 2.46 -10.92 16.79
CA LEU A 588 2.92 -9.58 16.43
C LEU A 588 2.72 -8.60 17.58
N ARG A 589 3.71 -7.74 17.83
CA ARG A 589 3.63 -6.64 18.78
C ARG A 589 4.58 -5.49 18.40
N ALA A 590 4.43 -4.36 19.09
CA ALA A 590 5.37 -3.26 19.02
C ALA A 590 6.72 -3.69 19.60
N ILE A 591 7.79 -3.08 19.10
CA ILE A 591 9.15 -3.36 19.56
C ILE A 591 9.31 -2.93 21.01
N THR A 592 9.85 -3.83 21.83
CA THR A 592 10.20 -3.48 23.21
C THR A 592 11.52 -2.71 23.24
N LYS A 593 11.70 -1.85 24.25
CA LYS A 593 12.88 -0.96 24.34
C LYS A 593 14.17 -1.71 24.68
N GLU A 594 14.05 -2.85 25.35
CA GLU A 594 15.17 -3.67 25.80
C GLU A 594 15.93 -4.27 24.60
N GLY A 595 17.27 -4.32 24.70
CA GLY A 595 18.13 -4.94 23.68
C GLY A 595 18.35 -4.14 22.39
N VAL A 596 17.55 -3.10 22.08
CA VAL A 596 17.70 -2.33 20.81
C VAL A 596 19.10 -1.72 20.64
N GLN A 597 19.76 -1.36 21.74
CA GLN A 597 21.13 -0.82 21.74
C GLN A 597 22.22 -1.86 21.44
N CYS A 598 21.93 -3.16 21.55
CA CYS A 598 22.94 -4.22 21.45
C CYS A 598 23.21 -4.67 20.00
N THR A 599 22.46 -4.17 19.02
CA THR A 599 22.58 -4.55 17.59
C THR A 599 23.03 -3.43 16.67
N THR A 600 23.35 -2.24 17.20
CA THR A 600 23.87 -1.15 16.37
C THR A 600 25.28 -1.50 15.90
N LYS A 601 25.43 -1.88 14.63
CA LYS A 601 26.74 -2.08 13.99
C LYS A 601 27.41 -0.71 13.81
N GLU A 602 28.43 -0.41 14.61
CA GLU A 602 29.21 0.82 14.47
C GLU A 602 29.79 0.93 13.05
N GLY A 603 29.58 2.09 12.40
CA GLY A 603 30.12 2.39 11.08
C GLY A 603 29.28 1.95 9.87
N VAL A 604 28.14 1.26 10.06
CA VAL A 604 27.22 0.92 8.96
C VAL A 604 26.08 1.93 8.89
N MET A 605 26.03 2.70 7.81
CA MET A 605 24.89 3.57 7.51
C MET A 605 23.61 2.75 7.34
N PRO A 606 22.49 3.11 7.99
CA PRO A 606 21.21 2.43 7.78
C PRO A 606 20.72 2.64 6.34
N ARG A 607 20.05 1.64 5.74
CA ARG A 607 19.51 1.73 4.37
C ARG A 607 18.40 2.77 4.24
N CYS A 608 17.69 3.04 5.34
CA CYS A 608 16.69 4.09 5.48
C CYS A 608 16.65 4.61 6.92
N GLN A 609 16.19 5.84 7.14
CA GLN A 609 16.22 6.49 8.45
C GLN A 609 15.00 6.13 9.32
N ASP A 610 13.83 6.06 8.69
CA ASP A 610 12.52 5.87 9.35
C ASP A 610 11.84 4.58 8.85
N GLY A 611 12.64 3.57 8.53
CA GLY A 611 12.17 2.25 8.11
C GLY A 611 11.35 1.58 9.19
N GLU A 612 10.44 0.71 8.78
CA GLU A 612 9.61 0.00 9.74
C GLU A 612 10.36 -1.12 10.41
N SER A 613 10.17 -1.22 11.72
CA SER A 613 10.67 -2.33 12.50
C SER A 613 9.50 -3.03 13.18
N TYR A 614 9.56 -4.36 13.24
CA TYR A 614 8.48 -5.20 13.73
C TYR A 614 9.01 -6.24 14.71
N GLU A 615 8.16 -6.70 15.63
CA GLU A 615 8.52 -7.68 16.64
C GLU A 615 7.47 -8.79 16.78
N TYR A 616 7.94 -10.02 16.92
CA TYR A 616 7.12 -11.14 17.38
C TYR A 616 7.55 -11.58 18.77
N LEU A 617 6.56 -11.79 19.65
CA LEU A 617 6.71 -12.73 20.74
C LEU A 617 6.55 -14.14 20.17
N TYR A 618 7.61 -14.94 20.30
CA TYR A 618 7.62 -16.33 19.86
C TYR A 618 7.37 -17.27 21.04
N ILE A 619 6.47 -18.24 20.87
CA ILE A 619 6.11 -19.21 21.92
C ILE A 619 6.07 -20.63 21.33
N GLU A 620 6.84 -21.53 21.93
CA GLU A 620 6.72 -22.98 21.73
C GLU A 620 5.92 -23.62 22.85
N ASP A 621 5.07 -24.57 22.50
CA ASP A 621 4.37 -25.40 23.46
C ASP A 621 4.11 -26.80 22.87
N GLY A 622 4.49 -27.84 23.62
CA GLY A 622 4.36 -29.22 23.17
C GLY A 622 4.92 -30.23 24.16
N GLU A 623 5.11 -31.45 23.70
CA GLU A 623 5.63 -32.56 24.49
C GLU A 623 7.00 -32.99 23.95
N PHE A 624 8.00 -33.09 24.83
CA PHE A 624 9.28 -33.73 24.53
C PHE A 624 9.25 -35.16 25.07
N LYS A 625 9.49 -36.14 24.20
CA LYS A 625 9.63 -37.56 24.53
C LYS A 625 11.07 -37.97 24.36
N THR A 626 11.68 -38.47 25.43
CA THR A 626 13.02 -39.04 25.36
C THR A 626 13.00 -40.37 24.62
N ASP A 627 14.14 -40.78 24.05
CA ASP A 627 14.28 -42.10 23.42
C ASP A 627 14.05 -43.26 24.41
N GLN A 628 14.11 -42.97 25.71
CA GLN A 628 13.84 -43.91 26.80
C GLN A 628 12.35 -43.97 27.19
N GLY A 629 11.48 -43.25 26.50
CA GLY A 629 10.02 -43.29 26.67
C GLY A 629 9.44 -42.36 27.72
N PHE A 630 10.24 -41.47 28.33
CA PHE A 630 9.75 -40.46 29.27
C PHE A 630 9.28 -39.21 28.51
N GLY A 631 8.03 -38.78 28.72
CA GLY A 631 7.44 -37.59 28.13
C GLY A 631 7.23 -36.46 29.15
N PHE A 632 7.54 -35.22 28.78
CA PHE A 632 7.21 -34.05 29.57
C PHE A 632 6.83 -32.86 28.69
N ARG A 633 5.98 -31.97 29.20
CA ARG A 633 5.62 -30.73 28.52
C ARG A 633 6.83 -29.80 28.47
N ALA A 634 7.14 -29.28 27.30
CA ALA A 634 8.21 -28.31 27.08
C ALA A 634 7.66 -27.04 26.45
N THR A 635 8.15 -25.89 26.93
CA THR A 635 7.82 -24.57 26.38
C THR A 635 9.08 -23.73 26.28
N ARG A 636 9.19 -22.93 25.24
CA ARG A 636 10.28 -21.97 25.02
C ARG A 636 9.73 -20.66 24.50
N ARG A 637 10.45 -19.58 24.79
CA ARG A 637 10.08 -18.24 24.32
C ARG A 637 11.30 -17.49 23.83
N TYR A 638 11.09 -16.78 22.73
CA TYR A 638 12.08 -15.93 22.10
C TYR A 638 11.39 -14.65 21.62
N VAL A 639 12.18 -13.65 21.27
CA VAL A 639 11.69 -12.45 20.61
C VAL A 639 12.37 -12.35 19.25
N TYR A 640 11.58 -12.25 18.18
CA TYR A 640 12.09 -12.08 16.82
C TYR A 640 11.84 -10.64 16.39
N ARG A 641 12.88 -9.95 15.91
CA ARG A 641 12.77 -8.58 15.41
C ARG A 641 13.20 -8.51 13.98
N TYR A 642 12.45 -7.78 13.17
CA TYR A 642 12.84 -7.35 11.84
C TYR A 642 13.02 -5.85 11.83
N ASP A 643 14.10 -5.37 11.24
CA ASP A 643 14.38 -3.96 11.03
C ASP A 643 14.58 -3.72 9.52
N GLU A 644 13.73 -2.89 8.91
CA GLU A 644 13.83 -2.58 7.48
C GLU A 644 15.12 -1.83 7.15
N ALA A 645 15.62 -0.99 8.06
CA ALA A 645 16.79 -0.16 7.84
C ALA A 645 18.07 -0.99 7.65
N SER A 646 18.27 -2.03 8.46
CA SER A 646 19.37 -3.00 8.27
C SER A 646 19.00 -4.13 7.31
N GLY A 647 17.71 -4.44 7.19
CA GLY A 647 17.20 -5.62 6.49
C GLY A 647 17.44 -6.93 7.25
N ALA A 648 17.72 -6.86 8.56
CA ALA A 648 18.08 -8.03 9.37
C ALA A 648 16.88 -8.61 10.13
N ILE A 649 16.94 -9.91 10.42
CA ILE A 649 16.11 -10.55 11.45
C ILE A 649 17.02 -10.93 12.62
N THR A 650 16.70 -10.45 13.82
CA THR A 650 17.43 -10.78 15.05
C THR A 650 16.54 -11.58 15.99
N VAL A 651 17.16 -12.50 16.72
CA VAL A 651 16.50 -13.37 17.70
C VAL A 651 17.09 -13.09 19.07
N TRP A 652 16.24 -13.06 20.08
CA TRP A 652 16.58 -12.72 21.45
C TRP A 652 15.97 -13.72 22.42
N PHE A 653 16.65 -13.99 23.52
CA PHE A 653 16.05 -14.74 24.62
C PHE A 653 14.98 -13.90 25.31
N ALA A 654 13.91 -14.56 25.77
CA ALA A 654 12.94 -13.96 26.69
C ALA A 654 13.36 -14.22 28.13
N LYS A 655 13.05 -13.31 29.05
CA LYS A 655 13.40 -13.47 30.46
C LYS A 655 12.63 -14.65 31.08
N PRO A 656 13.27 -15.52 31.89
CA PRO A 656 12.58 -16.65 32.52
C PRO A 656 11.51 -16.26 33.54
N ASP A 657 11.66 -15.10 34.19
CA ASP A 657 10.76 -14.54 35.20
C ASP A 657 9.71 -13.57 34.61
N ASP A 658 10.01 -12.97 33.45
CA ASP A 658 9.07 -12.19 32.65
C ASP A 658 9.14 -12.62 31.18
N ASN A 659 8.41 -13.68 30.89
CA ASN A 659 8.38 -14.40 29.62
C ASN A 659 7.97 -13.57 28.39
N LYS A 660 7.58 -12.30 28.57
CA LYS A 660 7.27 -11.37 27.48
C LYS A 660 8.39 -10.36 27.23
N ARG A 661 9.35 -10.18 28.15
CA ARG A 661 10.45 -9.21 27.99
C ARG A 661 11.68 -9.83 27.37
N VAL A 662 12.40 -9.02 26.60
CA VAL A 662 13.72 -9.37 26.08
C VAL A 662 14.71 -9.46 27.24
N ASP A 663 15.52 -10.52 27.21
CA ASP A 663 16.64 -10.75 28.12
C ASP A 663 17.94 -10.26 27.46
N TYR A 664 18.57 -11.10 26.64
CA TYR A 664 19.78 -10.78 25.89
C TYR A 664 19.74 -11.30 24.45
N PHE A 665 20.63 -10.76 23.63
CA PHE A 665 20.78 -11.10 22.22
C PHE A 665 21.13 -12.59 22.06
N PHE A 666 20.42 -13.28 21.17
CA PHE A 666 20.76 -14.65 20.79
C PHE A 666 21.61 -14.60 19.52
N HIS A 667 21.01 -14.27 18.38
CA HIS A 667 21.74 -14.20 17.11
C HIS A 667 21.01 -13.42 16.00
N GLU A 668 21.73 -13.08 14.94
CA GLU A 668 21.20 -12.49 13.69
C GLU A 668 21.08 -13.59 12.62
N ILE A 669 19.98 -13.60 11.87
CA ILE A 669 19.77 -14.54 10.74
C ILE A 669 20.41 -13.93 9.49
N GLU A 670 21.48 -14.55 9.01
CA GLU A 670 22.21 -14.11 7.82
C GLU A 670 21.81 -14.96 6.61
N PHE A 671 21.04 -14.37 5.70
CA PHE A 671 20.68 -15.02 4.44
C PHE A 671 21.89 -15.12 3.52
N GLU A 672 22.10 -16.30 2.95
CA GLU A 672 23.17 -16.54 1.98
C GLU A 672 22.72 -16.14 0.57
N ASP A 673 23.67 -15.87 -0.31
CA ASP A 673 23.42 -15.54 -1.72
C ASP A 673 22.52 -16.58 -2.42
N PRO A 674 21.82 -16.19 -3.52
CA PRO A 674 20.91 -17.08 -4.23
C PRO A 674 21.53 -18.46 -4.51
N PRO A 675 20.78 -19.58 -4.31
CA PRO A 675 21.34 -20.92 -4.40
C PRO A 675 21.99 -21.22 -5.76
N VAL A 676 23.28 -21.58 -5.74
CA VAL A 676 24.02 -21.98 -6.95
C VAL A 676 23.49 -23.34 -7.44
N GLY A 677 22.87 -23.38 -8.62
CA GLY A 677 22.33 -24.61 -9.22
C GLY A 677 20.80 -24.74 -9.18
N GLY A 678 20.08 -23.76 -8.62
CA GLY A 678 18.65 -23.57 -8.88
C GLY A 678 17.77 -23.31 -7.64
N HIS A 679 16.62 -22.70 -7.88
CA HIS A 679 15.65 -22.30 -6.87
C HIS A 679 14.66 -23.43 -6.48
N MET A 680 15.13 -24.68 -6.57
CA MET A 680 14.37 -25.89 -6.23
C MET A 680 14.41 -26.20 -4.72
N HIS A 681 15.35 -25.59 -4.00
CA HIS A 681 15.47 -25.65 -2.55
C HIS A 681 15.06 -24.30 -1.94
N GLY A 682 14.82 -24.29 -0.63
CA GLY A 682 14.48 -23.06 0.11
C GLY A 682 15.66 -22.11 0.21
N TRP A 683 15.40 -20.90 0.72
CA TRP A 683 16.43 -19.91 1.04
C TRP A 683 17.26 -20.38 2.23
N PRO A 684 18.57 -20.67 2.04
CA PRO A 684 19.46 -20.96 3.15
C PRO A 684 19.79 -19.67 3.91
N ALA A 685 19.89 -19.79 5.23
CA ALA A 685 20.45 -18.76 6.07
C ALA A 685 21.23 -19.41 7.22
N LYS A 686 22.16 -18.68 7.81
CA LYS A 686 22.99 -19.19 8.90
C LYS A 686 23.12 -18.18 10.02
N SER A 687 23.65 -18.67 11.13
CA SER A 687 24.12 -17.85 12.22
C SER A 687 25.18 -18.58 13.04
N GLY A 688 26.13 -17.85 13.60
CA GLY A 688 27.13 -18.38 14.52
C GLY A 688 27.30 -17.45 15.70
N HIS A 689 27.12 -17.94 16.92
CA HIS A 689 27.37 -17.13 18.11
C HIS A 689 27.88 -17.96 19.27
N LEU A 690 28.70 -17.32 20.12
CA LEU A 690 29.15 -17.87 21.38
C LEU A 690 28.16 -17.45 22.47
N CYS A 691 27.57 -18.41 23.17
CA CYS A 691 26.71 -18.15 24.32
C CYS A 691 27.41 -18.72 25.57
N ILE A 692 27.96 -17.82 26.38
CA ILE A 692 28.81 -18.15 27.53
C ILE A 692 30.03 -18.98 27.06
N ASP A 693 30.02 -20.30 27.28
CA ASP A 693 31.13 -21.22 26.94
C ASP A 693 30.81 -22.15 25.76
N ASP A 694 29.58 -22.10 25.22
CA ASP A 694 29.10 -22.99 24.18
C ASP A 694 28.96 -22.24 22.84
N TYR A 695 29.50 -22.82 21.75
CA TYR A 695 29.34 -22.26 20.40
C TYR A 695 28.12 -22.86 19.70
N TYR A 696 27.22 -22.00 19.23
CA TYR A 696 26.01 -22.37 18.50
C TYR A 696 26.23 -22.09 17.02
N ASN A 697 26.19 -23.15 16.20
CA ASN A 697 26.14 -23.03 14.75
C ASN A 697 24.73 -23.34 14.28
N VAL A 698 24.00 -22.33 13.81
CA VAL A 698 22.59 -22.39 13.43
C VAL A 698 22.46 -22.30 11.91
N ASN A 699 21.67 -23.20 11.33
CA ASN A 699 21.34 -23.26 9.92
C ASN A 699 19.83 -23.22 9.75
N TYR A 700 19.38 -22.41 8.80
CA TYR A 700 18.00 -22.23 8.42
C TYR A 700 17.79 -22.61 6.96
N ASN A 701 16.58 -23.05 6.65
CA ASN A 701 16.13 -23.20 5.27
C ASN A 701 14.65 -22.81 5.16
N PHE A 702 14.35 -21.76 4.41
CA PHE A 702 13.01 -21.19 4.27
C PHE A 702 12.41 -21.54 2.90
N VAL A 703 11.39 -22.39 2.87
CA VAL A 703 10.77 -22.87 1.63
C VAL A 703 9.50 -22.07 1.35
N PHE A 704 9.46 -21.39 0.21
CA PHE A 704 8.29 -20.62 -0.21
C PHE A 704 7.38 -21.40 -1.16
N ASP A 705 6.10 -21.05 -1.12
CA ASP A 705 5.14 -21.28 -2.18
C ASP A 705 4.55 -19.93 -2.58
N SER A 706 4.93 -19.46 -3.78
CA SER A 706 4.61 -18.12 -4.25
C SER A 706 5.13 -17.04 -3.29
N VAL A 707 4.26 -16.20 -2.73
CA VAL A 707 4.65 -15.14 -1.78
C VAL A 707 4.66 -15.59 -0.32
N ASN A 708 4.22 -16.82 -0.02
CA ASN A 708 4.02 -17.29 1.35
C ASN A 708 5.04 -18.36 1.72
N LEU A 709 5.54 -18.30 2.95
CA LEU A 709 6.38 -19.37 3.49
C LEU A 709 5.53 -20.65 3.66
N GLU A 710 5.97 -21.73 3.02
CA GLU A 710 5.35 -23.05 3.04
C GLU A 710 5.74 -23.83 4.29
N SER A 711 7.06 -23.96 4.48
CA SER A 711 7.71 -24.64 5.59
C SER A 711 9.10 -24.03 5.82
N TRP A 712 9.69 -24.29 6.98
CA TRP A 712 11.07 -23.94 7.23
C TRP A 712 11.74 -24.86 8.25
N VAL A 713 13.06 -24.88 8.24
CA VAL A 713 13.88 -25.67 9.16
C VAL A 713 14.78 -24.72 9.94
N CYS A 714 14.96 -25.00 11.23
CA CYS A 714 16.03 -24.45 12.06
C CYS A 714 16.79 -25.62 12.68
N ALA A 715 18.05 -25.78 12.29
CA ALA A 715 18.94 -26.80 12.80
C ALA A 715 20.14 -26.14 13.48
N TYR A 716 20.56 -26.63 14.64
CA TYR A 716 21.78 -26.14 15.25
C TYR A 716 22.58 -27.23 15.93
N THR A 717 23.89 -27.07 15.85
CA THR A 717 24.87 -27.90 16.55
C THR A 717 25.50 -27.05 17.64
N VAL A 718 25.47 -27.56 18.86
CA VAL A 718 26.07 -26.92 20.02
C VAL A 718 27.30 -27.71 20.41
N ASN A 719 28.45 -27.05 20.45
CA ASN A 719 29.70 -27.63 20.92
C ASN A 719 30.24 -26.80 22.07
N GLY A 720 30.37 -27.42 23.24
CA GLY A 720 31.00 -26.81 24.41
C GLY A 720 31.23 -27.82 25.54
N PRO A 721 31.89 -27.39 26.63
CA PRO A 721 32.30 -28.28 27.71
C PRO A 721 31.13 -28.90 28.47
N GLN A 722 29.93 -28.30 28.41
CA GLN A 722 28.72 -28.75 29.12
C GLN A 722 27.58 -29.16 28.18
N LYS A 723 27.71 -28.92 26.87
CA LYS A 723 26.69 -29.24 25.85
C LYS A 723 27.34 -29.79 24.58
N ASP A 724 26.92 -30.97 24.17
CA ASP A 724 27.23 -31.57 22.86
C ASP A 724 25.97 -32.22 22.32
N TYR A 725 25.25 -31.51 21.46
CA TYR A 725 24.05 -32.00 20.82
C TYR A 725 23.76 -31.33 19.49
N THR A 726 22.96 -32.01 18.67
CA THR A 726 22.38 -31.49 17.44
C THR A 726 20.86 -31.46 17.57
N ILE A 727 20.27 -30.35 17.16
CA ILE A 727 18.81 -30.16 17.11
C ILE A 727 18.41 -29.86 15.68
N ARG A 728 17.28 -30.41 15.23
CA ARG A 728 16.66 -30.10 13.95
C ARG A 728 15.15 -29.93 14.13
N GLY A 729 14.69 -28.68 14.10
CA GLY A 729 13.27 -28.33 14.12
C GLY A 729 12.73 -28.08 12.72
N THR A 730 11.60 -28.71 12.39
CA THR A 730 10.84 -28.51 11.15
C THR A 730 9.53 -27.84 11.50
N TYR A 731 9.21 -26.77 10.77
CA TYR A 731 8.02 -25.96 10.96
C TYR A 731 7.12 -26.06 9.72
N THR A 732 5.87 -26.47 9.91
CA THR A 732 4.88 -26.67 8.85
C THR A 732 3.54 -25.98 9.16
N ARG A 733 2.71 -25.83 8.11
CA ARG A 733 1.42 -25.13 8.15
C ARG A 733 0.36 -25.84 7.34
#